data_AF-A0A962ECH2-F1
#
_entry.id   AF-A0A962ECH2-F1
#
_cell.length_a   1.000
_cell.length_b   1.000
_cell.length_c   1.000
_cell.angle_alpha   90.00
_cell.angle_beta   90.00
_cell.angle_gamma   90.00
#
_symmetry.space_group_name_H-M   'P 1'
#
loop_
_entity.id
_entity.type
_entity.pdbx_description
1 polymer ?
#
loop_
_entity_poly.entity_id
_entity_poly.type
_entity_poly.pdbx_seq_one_letter_code
_entity_poly.pdbx_strand_id
1 'polypeptide(L)'
;MPIWSSPESEAVPFDASYSRAHHILLEDGSAFMVAAESTRSGLAGTLRLAADGSAAPGQFGYSSGAFGRLSPELVLATQGDRVLLTMSEREFERSLVAMVNLAGQVLWVRPRYGSQARFLANGDVLLVAGSELMRLRGNDGDLVWLRNLLDLRPNPVAVSVQLPARIETAIRLSLSYRELSGAGGEGFPDPLLVSLDAATGSLQWQLHRDSSPSRVFEACPPVSLGADSVHAFFELAGGQADVVFERRSGASGARLWATRVSAVDYSDGPCGFVATSAVLALSSRDEFGQSTLVALNHAGTVQWRTQLPTAQPAKLRPAEDGAVLVASQQLLGGSNVTVVERRSSSDGSIDWMQAIPASSVDLRVVNGELRIAWSTSGNASELHLQRRASATGALVEAHVALAKGLVLRQEDVEFIDGIPFAAMIGLDTDLRGVNIRRLDPESGAVVWSQGLQLAETPLRLLSASLIAGSPEHLVLIATYDSVAMQTAELREALLYIRRSDGELVWQRAHRLGTDWRTVGSDGSVYLRASECLSPPECLQAVPLQRHYAAGDGHLLWSRQLDVYPLAANDSALIVWRSGPFSQLQALDADSGADLWQQSLPANSTLPAAIALANGDVFSIRQFSVSGLLKSEIDRREAGTGLPLWITRPGPANDVVRTPVFAALPGGDLLFTARTYSFDPNLSNASRPLWARIDAGSGQIEWIHSPLPTRDRWMSVRPIAGATPSKKWARSLRYLDDSDGRYDERYALTQIDLADGSLSPEHLYVQELDLPLSSPGRSLVSVTGVAGDGTVQVENRSVNAAGLSPPRLQRWPAVGADSGDIVLRHLGDADPITALGPSTLVEFELANTSTSAVPGVVVGFSSPDDGLKAQIRSCQVIAGAGLCPTVLGGSLDQVLDLGPNAVMHLVYEVHDPGFTPRQVRSIFAARGVFRADPPYAFGDTDLGNNMEVIIVATGGMSNGFE
;
A
#
# COMPACT_ATOMS: atom_id res chain seq x y z
N MET A 1 24.35 -9.99 4.95
CA MET A 1 23.36 -9.98 3.83
C MET A 1 23.00 -8.54 3.56
N PRO A 2 22.78 -8.10 2.30
CA PRO A 2 22.28 -6.74 2.09
C PRO A 2 20.85 -6.67 2.63
N ILE A 3 20.63 -5.74 3.55
CA ILE A 3 19.41 -5.44 4.33
C ILE A 3 18.21 -4.97 3.44
N TRP A 4 18.25 -5.21 2.12
CA TRP A 4 17.47 -4.44 1.14
C TRP A 4 16.60 -5.29 0.19
N SER A 5 16.40 -6.57 0.50
CA SER A 5 15.46 -7.45 -0.21
C SER A 5 14.46 -8.04 0.77
N SER A 6 13.41 -7.29 1.13
CA SER A 6 12.19 -7.96 1.55
C SER A 6 11.42 -8.34 0.26
N PRO A 7 10.95 -9.60 0.13
CA PRO A 7 10.01 -10.01 -0.93
C PRO A 7 8.62 -9.38 -0.77
N GLU A 8 8.43 -8.47 0.18
CA GLU A 8 7.17 -7.86 0.54
C GLU A 8 7.00 -6.54 -0.24
N SER A 9 6.65 -6.66 -1.52
CA SER A 9 5.98 -5.57 -2.22
C SER A 9 4.58 -5.41 -1.63
N GLU A 10 4.40 -4.50 -0.68
CA GLU A 10 3.06 -4.16 -0.16
C GLU A 10 2.27 -3.36 -1.21
N ALA A 11 1.20 -3.95 -1.73
CA ALA A 11 0.18 -3.24 -2.51
C ALA A 11 -0.75 -2.48 -1.55
N VAL A 12 -0.74 -1.14 -1.57
CA VAL A 12 -1.42 -0.30 -0.55
C VAL A 12 -2.62 0.50 -1.12
N PRO A 13 -3.83 0.41 -0.52
CA PRO A 13 -5.10 0.64 -1.25
C PRO A 13 -5.84 1.96 -1.20
N PHE A 14 -5.68 2.84 -2.21
CA PHE A 14 -6.44 4.11 -2.29
C PHE A 14 -6.58 4.64 -3.73
N ASP A 15 -7.53 5.57 -3.94
CA ASP A 15 -7.68 6.34 -5.20
C ASP A 15 -6.40 7.16 -5.47
N ALA A 16 -5.59 6.68 -6.40
CA ALA A 16 -4.33 7.31 -6.77
C ALA A 16 -4.59 8.46 -7.77
N SER A 17 -4.48 9.70 -7.30
CA SER A 17 -4.24 10.83 -8.20
C SER A 17 -2.75 10.88 -8.53
N TYR A 18 -2.37 10.83 -9.79
CA TYR A 18 -0.97 10.80 -10.21
C TYR A 18 -0.47 12.19 -10.59
N SER A 19 0.67 12.60 -10.01
CA SER A 19 1.25 13.92 -10.30
C SER A 19 2.18 13.89 -11.52
N ARG A 20 2.79 12.73 -11.78
CA ARG A 20 3.75 12.52 -12.88
C ARG A 20 3.63 11.09 -13.38
N ALA A 21 3.66 10.92 -14.69
CA ALA A 21 3.74 9.64 -15.35
C ALA A 21 4.90 9.64 -16.34
N HIS A 22 5.65 8.55 -16.36
CA HIS A 22 6.71 8.30 -17.31
C HIS A 22 6.40 7.01 -18.05
N HIS A 23 6.50 7.03 -19.38
CA HIS A 23 6.22 5.89 -20.23
C HIS A 23 7.41 5.52 -21.11
N ILE A 24 7.42 4.28 -21.56
CA ILE A 24 8.41 3.73 -22.49
C ILE A 24 7.82 2.57 -23.30
N LEU A 25 8.31 2.35 -24.52
CA LEU A 25 8.04 1.14 -25.30
C LEU A 25 9.07 0.05 -24.99
N LEU A 26 8.57 -1.14 -24.67
CA LEU A 26 9.38 -2.33 -24.47
C LEU A 26 9.81 -2.95 -25.81
N GLU A 27 10.70 -3.94 -25.74
CA GLU A 27 11.25 -4.59 -26.94
C GLU A 27 10.23 -5.40 -27.73
N ASP A 28 9.23 -5.95 -27.03
CA ASP A 28 8.09 -6.67 -27.61
C ASP A 28 7.04 -5.74 -28.23
N GLY A 29 7.21 -4.41 -28.10
CA GLY A 29 6.27 -3.41 -28.59
C GLY A 29 5.10 -3.12 -27.66
N SER A 30 5.06 -3.71 -26.46
CA SER A 30 4.16 -3.27 -25.40
C SER A 30 4.61 -1.94 -24.81
N ALA A 31 3.68 -1.18 -24.26
CA ALA A 31 3.97 0.06 -23.55
C ALA A 31 4.04 -0.23 -22.04
N PHE A 32 4.98 0.42 -21.36
CA PHE A 32 5.07 0.42 -19.91
C PHE A 32 5.01 1.85 -19.39
N MET A 33 4.27 2.06 -18.33
CA MET A 33 4.19 3.33 -17.63
C MET A 33 4.49 3.12 -16.15
N VAL A 34 5.20 4.07 -15.57
CA VAL A 34 5.32 4.25 -14.13
C VAL A 34 4.76 5.62 -13.75
N ALA A 35 3.89 5.67 -12.77
CA ALA A 35 3.23 6.90 -12.33
C ALA A 35 3.42 7.12 -10.83
N ALA A 36 3.88 8.32 -10.47
CA ALA A 36 4.08 8.75 -9.09
C ALA A 36 2.77 9.31 -8.52
N GLU A 37 2.34 8.77 -7.38
CA GLU A 37 1.16 9.29 -6.69
C GLU A 37 1.39 10.72 -6.15
N SER A 38 0.40 11.59 -6.35
CA SER A 38 0.45 13.01 -6.01
C SER A 38 0.16 13.27 -4.53
N THR A 39 -0.77 12.51 -3.94
CA THR A 39 -1.26 12.68 -2.56
C THR A 39 -0.45 11.87 -1.56
N ARG A 40 0.21 10.80 -2.00
CA ARG A 40 1.00 9.90 -1.14
C ARG A 40 2.40 9.75 -1.69
N SER A 41 3.32 10.46 -1.04
CA SER A 41 4.75 10.31 -1.34
C SER A 41 5.18 8.88 -0.94
N GLY A 42 5.81 8.11 -1.84
CA GLY A 42 6.36 6.77 -1.53
C GLY A 42 5.81 5.59 -2.35
N LEU A 43 4.73 5.80 -3.13
CA LEU A 43 4.07 4.76 -3.93
C LEU A 43 4.11 5.10 -5.42
N ALA A 44 4.39 4.08 -6.24
CA ALA A 44 4.40 4.16 -7.69
C ALA A 44 3.48 3.09 -8.29
N GLY A 45 2.55 3.50 -9.15
CA GLY A 45 1.79 2.57 -9.98
C GLY A 45 2.57 2.22 -11.24
N THR A 46 2.55 0.95 -11.64
CA THR A 46 3.02 0.52 -12.95
C THR A 46 1.87 0.04 -13.80
N LEU A 47 1.96 0.23 -15.11
CA LEU A 47 0.99 -0.27 -16.06
C LEU A 47 1.72 -0.77 -17.30
N ARG A 48 1.55 -2.06 -17.60
CA ARG A 48 1.94 -2.61 -18.89
C ARG A 48 0.70 -2.70 -19.78
N LEU A 49 0.79 -2.19 -21.00
CA LEU A 49 -0.22 -2.31 -22.04
C LEU A 49 0.38 -3.09 -23.21
N ALA A 50 -0.04 -4.33 -23.38
CA ALA A 50 0.42 -5.21 -24.44
C ALA A 50 -0.16 -4.79 -25.81
N ALA A 51 0.45 -5.32 -26.87
CA ALA A 51 0.07 -4.99 -28.25
C ALA A 51 -1.34 -5.48 -28.64
N ASP A 52 -1.87 -6.48 -27.93
CA ASP A 52 -3.24 -7.01 -28.07
C ASP A 52 -4.28 -6.23 -27.25
N GLY A 53 -3.86 -5.18 -26.54
CA GLY A 53 -4.71 -4.36 -25.68
C GLY A 53 -4.85 -4.88 -24.25
N SER A 54 -4.30 -6.06 -23.94
CA SER A 54 -4.29 -6.56 -22.57
C SER A 54 -3.45 -5.63 -21.67
N ALA A 55 -4.01 -5.27 -20.52
CA ALA A 55 -3.38 -4.38 -19.57
C ALA A 55 -3.09 -5.12 -18.27
N ALA A 56 -1.84 -5.05 -17.81
CA ALA A 56 -1.40 -5.59 -16.53
C ALA A 56 -0.98 -4.42 -15.63
N PRO A 57 -1.83 -4.01 -14.68
CA PRO A 57 -1.42 -3.09 -13.64
C PRO A 57 -0.45 -3.78 -12.67
N GLY A 58 0.41 -2.99 -12.04
CA GLY A 58 1.28 -3.38 -10.94
C GLY A 58 1.50 -2.20 -10.01
N GLN A 59 2.10 -2.44 -8.86
CA GLN A 59 2.41 -1.38 -7.90
C GLN A 59 3.68 -1.75 -7.13
N PHE A 60 4.50 -0.75 -6.84
CA PHE A 60 5.50 -0.85 -5.80
C PHE A 60 5.47 0.36 -4.88
N GLY A 61 5.65 0.09 -3.61
CA GLY A 61 6.04 1.06 -2.59
C GLY A 61 7.29 0.57 -1.90
N TYR A 62 8.12 1.50 -1.45
CA TYR A 62 9.23 1.20 -0.58
C TYR A 62 9.23 2.20 0.58
N SER A 63 9.04 1.70 1.79
CA SER A 63 9.33 2.43 3.02
C SER A 63 10.44 1.68 3.74
N SER A 64 11.67 2.19 3.72
CA SER A 64 12.64 1.67 4.68
C SER A 64 12.26 2.20 6.06
N GLY A 65 12.30 1.34 7.09
CA GLY A 65 11.89 1.67 8.45
C GLY A 65 12.62 2.85 9.12
N ALA A 66 13.57 3.50 8.44
CA ALA A 66 14.29 4.68 8.91
C ALA A 66 14.55 5.76 7.83
N PHE A 67 14.24 5.51 6.55
CA PHE A 67 14.57 6.42 5.45
C PHE A 67 13.42 6.50 4.42
N GLY A 68 12.78 7.66 4.42
CA GLY A 68 12.14 8.43 3.36
C GLY A 68 11.39 7.77 2.19
N ARG A 69 10.51 8.59 1.60
CA ARG A 69 9.48 8.21 0.64
C ARG A 69 9.99 8.24 -0.81
N LEU A 70 9.96 7.12 -1.52
CA LEU A 70 10.44 7.03 -2.92
C LEU A 70 9.40 7.50 -3.96
N SER A 71 9.83 8.30 -4.92
CA SER A 71 9.04 8.79 -6.05
C SER A 71 9.80 8.52 -7.35
N PRO A 72 9.22 7.82 -8.35
CA PRO A 72 9.89 7.62 -9.65
C PRO A 72 10.05 8.97 -10.37
N GLU A 73 11.22 9.20 -10.95
CA GLU A 73 11.57 10.43 -11.67
C GLU A 73 11.80 10.19 -13.17
N LEU A 74 12.22 8.99 -13.56
CA LEU A 74 12.54 8.65 -14.95
C LEU A 74 12.70 7.15 -15.13
N VAL A 75 12.31 6.64 -16.31
CA VAL A 75 12.73 5.32 -16.79
C VAL A 75 14.07 5.46 -17.50
N LEU A 76 15.13 4.83 -16.97
CA LEU A 76 16.48 4.92 -17.54
C LEU A 76 16.71 3.94 -18.68
N ALA A 77 16.23 2.70 -18.53
CA ALA A 77 16.44 1.62 -19.49
C ALA A 77 15.41 0.49 -19.29
N THR A 78 15.20 -0.32 -20.33
CA THR A 78 14.36 -1.53 -20.29
C THR A 78 15.01 -2.67 -21.05
N GLN A 79 14.78 -3.92 -20.60
CA GLN A 79 15.15 -5.14 -21.30
C GLN A 79 14.27 -6.29 -20.83
N GLY A 80 13.55 -6.94 -21.75
CA GLY A 80 12.63 -8.02 -21.41
C GLY A 80 11.60 -7.60 -20.36
N ASP A 81 11.58 -8.32 -19.23
CA ASP A 81 10.69 -8.07 -18.09
C ASP A 81 11.25 -7.06 -17.08
N ARG A 82 12.42 -6.46 -17.34
CA ARG A 82 13.16 -5.59 -16.41
C ARG A 82 13.11 -4.13 -16.82
N VAL A 83 12.85 -3.26 -15.85
CA VAL A 83 12.78 -1.81 -16.00
C VAL A 83 13.67 -1.16 -14.94
N LEU A 84 14.64 -0.36 -15.39
CA LEU A 84 15.49 0.43 -14.51
C LEU A 84 14.94 1.85 -14.36
N LEU A 85 14.72 2.28 -13.13
CA LEU A 85 14.10 3.55 -12.78
C LEU A 85 15.05 4.41 -11.95
N THR A 86 15.07 5.72 -12.16
CA THR A 86 15.52 6.66 -11.12
C THR A 86 14.38 6.97 -10.19
N MET A 87 14.66 7.04 -8.89
CA MET A 87 13.72 7.45 -7.86
C MET A 87 14.31 8.58 -7.02
N SER A 88 13.47 9.43 -6.46
CA SER A 88 13.82 10.44 -5.46
C SER A 88 13.18 10.10 -4.12
N GLU A 89 13.95 10.23 -3.05
CA GLU A 89 13.50 10.06 -1.68
C GLU A 89 13.14 11.44 -1.12
N ARG A 90 11.84 11.78 -1.10
CA ARG A 90 11.37 13.17 -0.86
C ARG A 90 11.75 13.76 0.50
N GLU A 91 11.91 12.94 1.54
CA GLU A 91 12.20 13.43 2.90
C GLU A 91 13.70 13.70 3.13
N PHE A 92 14.58 13.10 2.33
CA PHE A 92 16.04 13.26 2.45
C PHE A 92 16.70 13.81 1.18
N GLU A 93 15.91 14.12 0.15
CA GLU A 93 16.33 14.49 -1.21
C GLU A 93 17.37 13.54 -1.83
N ARG A 94 17.41 12.30 -1.37
CA ARG A 94 18.34 11.30 -1.90
C ARG A 94 17.78 10.77 -3.20
N SER A 95 18.61 10.78 -4.23
CA SER A 95 18.26 10.05 -5.44
C SER A 95 18.63 8.57 -5.25
N LEU A 96 17.89 7.67 -5.90
CA LEU A 96 18.14 6.23 -5.94
C LEU A 96 17.97 5.71 -7.37
N VAL A 97 18.46 4.50 -7.62
CA VAL A 97 18.14 3.71 -8.81
C VAL A 97 17.52 2.38 -8.34
N ALA A 98 16.42 1.99 -8.98
CA ALA A 98 15.71 0.76 -8.69
C ALA A 98 15.55 -0.08 -9.96
N MET A 99 15.69 -1.39 -9.81
CA MET A 99 15.27 -2.35 -10.82
C MET A 99 13.89 -2.88 -10.42
N VAL A 100 12.93 -2.77 -11.32
CA VAL A 100 11.59 -3.34 -11.15
C VAL A 100 11.27 -4.26 -12.31
N ASN A 101 10.38 -5.22 -12.09
CA ASN A 101 9.82 -6.00 -13.18
C ASN A 101 8.51 -5.40 -13.72
N LEU A 102 7.99 -5.95 -14.81
CA LEU A 102 6.74 -5.47 -15.44
C LEU A 102 5.48 -5.65 -14.57
N ALA A 103 5.53 -6.53 -13.57
CA ALA A 103 4.47 -6.69 -12.58
C ALA A 103 4.56 -5.63 -11.45
N GLY A 104 5.57 -4.76 -11.49
CA GLY A 104 5.80 -3.75 -10.47
C GLY A 104 6.53 -4.29 -9.24
N GLN A 105 7.16 -5.46 -9.28
CA GLN A 105 7.98 -5.94 -8.15
C GLN A 105 9.37 -5.31 -8.20
N VAL A 106 9.83 -4.79 -7.06
CA VAL A 106 11.21 -4.29 -6.91
C VAL A 106 12.17 -5.47 -6.78
N LEU A 107 13.11 -5.59 -7.71
CA LEU A 107 14.15 -6.62 -7.68
C LEU A 107 15.32 -6.20 -6.79
N TRP A 108 15.74 -4.94 -6.88
CA TRP A 108 16.76 -4.34 -6.02
C TRP A 108 16.73 -2.81 -6.09
N VAL A 109 17.27 -2.15 -5.06
CA VAL A 109 17.44 -0.69 -4.99
C VAL A 109 18.88 -0.36 -4.60
N ARG A 110 19.44 0.71 -5.18
CA ARG A 110 20.78 1.23 -4.88
C ARG A 110 20.76 2.77 -4.76
N PRO A 111 21.58 3.37 -3.90
CA PRO A 111 21.83 4.81 -3.90
C PRO A 111 22.18 5.31 -5.29
N ARG A 112 21.73 6.51 -5.67
CA ARG A 112 21.98 7.02 -7.03
C ARG A 112 23.46 7.08 -7.29
N TYR A 113 23.81 6.58 -8.47
CA TYR A 113 24.98 7.00 -9.20
C TYR A 113 24.62 7.10 -10.69
N GLY A 114 23.54 7.77 -11.09
CA GLY A 114 23.43 8.03 -12.54
C GLY A 114 22.28 8.80 -13.14
N SER A 115 22.55 9.30 -14.35
CA SER A 115 21.66 10.06 -15.23
C SER A 115 21.27 9.29 -16.50
N GLN A 116 22.03 8.25 -16.86
CA GLN A 116 21.81 7.42 -18.04
C GLN A 116 22.13 5.96 -17.74
N ALA A 117 21.35 5.03 -18.30
CA ALA A 117 21.65 3.61 -18.24
C ALA A 117 21.42 2.89 -19.57
N ARG A 118 22.08 1.75 -19.76
CA ARG A 118 21.85 0.80 -20.86
C ARG A 118 21.96 -0.63 -20.34
N PHE A 119 21.08 -1.50 -20.82
CA PHE A 119 21.25 -2.93 -20.61
C PHE A 119 22.32 -3.49 -21.54
N LEU A 120 23.09 -4.43 -21.01
CA LEU A 120 24.01 -5.28 -21.74
C LEU A 120 23.27 -6.54 -22.21
N ALA A 121 23.81 -7.23 -23.22
CA ALA A 121 23.18 -8.43 -23.78
C ALA A 121 22.95 -9.56 -22.76
N ASN A 122 23.71 -9.57 -21.66
CA ASN A 122 23.62 -10.59 -20.61
C ASN A 122 22.68 -10.22 -19.45
N GLY A 123 21.93 -9.12 -19.53
CA GLY A 123 21.00 -8.69 -18.48
C GLY A 123 21.58 -7.69 -17.47
N ASP A 124 22.88 -7.41 -17.53
CA ASP A 124 23.53 -6.43 -16.66
C ASP A 124 23.26 -5.00 -17.11
N VAL A 125 23.49 -4.06 -16.20
CA VAL A 125 23.21 -2.64 -16.42
C VAL A 125 24.50 -1.85 -16.41
N LEU A 126 24.72 -1.06 -17.47
CA LEU A 126 25.72 -0.01 -17.49
C LEU A 126 25.07 1.32 -17.08
N LEU A 127 25.64 2.02 -16.10
CA LEU A 127 25.12 3.26 -15.52
C LEU A 127 26.21 4.34 -15.55
N VAL A 128 25.82 5.59 -15.85
CA VAL A 128 26.71 6.78 -15.85
C VAL A 128 26.35 7.72 -14.72
N ALA A 129 27.30 8.00 -13.82
CA ALA A 129 27.22 8.89 -12.65
C ALA A 129 28.19 10.08 -12.74
N GLY A 130 27.79 11.17 -13.43
CA GLY A 130 28.73 12.28 -13.61
C GLY A 130 29.99 11.80 -14.35
N SER A 131 31.11 11.69 -13.66
CA SER A 131 32.36 11.15 -14.21
C SER A 131 32.54 9.65 -14.10
N GLU A 132 31.67 8.92 -13.40
CA GLU A 132 31.83 7.48 -13.19
C GLU A 132 30.99 6.68 -14.19
N LEU A 133 31.60 5.64 -14.75
CA LEU A 133 30.93 4.62 -15.53
C LEU A 133 30.99 3.32 -14.75
N MET A 134 29.84 2.69 -14.49
CA MET A 134 29.77 1.47 -13.70
C MET A 134 28.90 0.41 -14.33
N ARG A 135 29.30 -0.85 -14.17
CA ARG A 135 28.50 -2.02 -14.51
C ARG A 135 27.93 -2.62 -13.23
N LEU A 136 26.62 -2.72 -13.16
CA LEU A 136 25.87 -3.38 -12.11
C LEU A 136 25.33 -4.71 -12.63
N ARG A 137 25.37 -5.75 -11.79
CA ARG A 137 24.79 -7.03 -12.13
C ARG A 137 23.27 -6.92 -12.13
N GLY A 138 22.63 -7.42 -13.17
CA GLY A 138 21.19 -7.23 -13.39
C GLY A 138 20.30 -7.88 -12.32
N ASN A 139 20.76 -8.97 -11.70
CA ASN A 139 19.95 -9.78 -10.78
C ASN A 139 19.90 -9.22 -9.35
N ASP A 140 20.99 -8.66 -8.84
CA ASP A 140 21.15 -8.25 -7.43
C ASP A 140 21.58 -6.78 -7.27
N GLY A 141 21.96 -6.10 -8.36
CA GLY A 141 22.45 -4.72 -8.35
C GLY A 141 23.87 -4.58 -7.82
N ASP A 142 24.65 -5.66 -7.76
CA ASP A 142 26.02 -5.62 -7.27
C ASP A 142 26.98 -4.98 -8.28
N LEU A 143 27.94 -4.21 -7.77
CA LEU A 143 28.95 -3.58 -8.59
C LEU A 143 29.91 -4.63 -9.17
N VAL A 144 29.97 -4.72 -10.50
CA VAL A 144 30.90 -5.59 -11.23
C VAL A 144 32.23 -4.87 -11.45
N TRP A 145 32.18 -3.64 -11.96
CA TRP A 145 33.33 -2.77 -12.11
C TRP A 145 32.89 -1.30 -12.14
N LEU A 146 33.79 -0.41 -11.74
CA LEU A 146 33.63 1.04 -11.79
C LEU A 146 34.86 1.66 -12.47
N ARG A 147 34.63 2.66 -13.32
CA ARG A 147 35.68 3.41 -13.99
C ARG A 147 35.42 4.91 -13.87
N ASN A 148 36.34 5.62 -13.24
CA ASN A 148 36.33 7.08 -13.24
C ASN A 148 36.90 7.59 -14.56
N LEU A 149 36.08 8.30 -15.33
CA LEU A 149 36.45 8.84 -16.64
C LEU A 149 37.41 10.05 -16.52
N LEU A 150 37.54 10.66 -15.34
CA LEU A 150 38.54 11.70 -15.09
C LEU A 150 39.97 11.14 -15.19
N ASP A 151 40.20 9.88 -14.82
CA ASP A 151 41.55 9.29 -14.81
C ASP A 151 42.17 9.15 -16.21
N LEU A 152 41.38 9.38 -17.27
CA LEU A 152 41.82 9.31 -18.67
C LEU A 152 42.51 10.58 -19.15
N ARG A 153 42.52 11.66 -18.33
CA ARG A 153 43.18 12.94 -18.58
C ARG A 153 43.97 13.39 -17.35
N PRO A 154 45.09 14.14 -17.53
CA PRO A 154 45.94 14.52 -16.42
C PRO A 154 45.39 15.64 -15.51
N ASN A 155 44.61 16.60 -16.03
CA ASN A 155 44.08 17.75 -15.26
C ASN A 155 42.58 18.06 -15.47
N PRO A 156 41.67 17.06 -15.48
CA PRO A 156 40.26 17.32 -15.72
C PRO A 156 39.54 17.81 -14.45
N VAL A 157 38.65 18.77 -14.66
CA VAL A 157 37.71 19.31 -13.66
C VAL A 157 36.37 18.57 -13.76
N ALA A 158 35.93 18.30 -14.98
CA ALA A 158 34.68 17.62 -15.26
C ALA A 158 34.76 16.89 -16.60
N VAL A 159 33.92 15.88 -16.77
CA VAL A 159 33.74 15.15 -18.02
C VAL A 159 32.24 14.99 -18.28
N SER A 160 31.84 15.22 -19.53
CA SER A 160 30.50 14.95 -20.04
C SER A 160 30.55 13.73 -20.95
N VAL A 161 29.58 12.83 -20.79
CA VAL A 161 29.46 11.58 -21.54
C VAL A 161 28.00 11.24 -21.79
N GLN A 162 27.72 10.66 -22.97
CA GLN A 162 26.42 10.10 -23.30
C GLN A 162 26.57 8.65 -23.78
N LEU A 163 25.71 7.76 -23.28
CA LEU A 163 25.76 6.34 -23.60
C LEU A 163 25.16 6.06 -25.00
N PRO A 164 25.84 5.25 -25.84
CA PRO A 164 25.28 4.76 -27.10
C PRO A 164 23.92 4.09 -26.89
N ALA A 165 23.04 4.15 -27.88
CA ALA A 165 21.70 3.53 -27.79
C ALA A 165 21.77 1.99 -27.65
N ARG A 166 22.82 1.36 -28.20
CA ARG A 166 23.11 -0.08 -28.08
C ARG A 166 24.55 -0.28 -27.66
N ILE A 167 24.77 -1.23 -26.75
CA ILE A 167 26.09 -1.64 -26.28
C ILE A 167 26.29 -3.10 -26.65
N GLU A 168 27.35 -3.36 -27.42
CA GLU A 168 27.73 -4.72 -27.81
C GLU A 168 28.82 -5.24 -26.86
N THR A 169 29.90 -5.80 -27.38
CA THR A 169 31.07 -6.23 -26.60
C THR A 169 31.96 -5.06 -26.18
N ALA A 170 31.81 -3.90 -26.84
CA ALA A 170 32.60 -2.69 -26.58
C ALA A 170 31.71 -1.47 -26.35
N ILE A 171 32.13 -0.61 -25.42
CA ILE A 171 31.51 0.67 -25.08
C ILE A 171 32.36 1.77 -25.74
N ARG A 172 31.87 2.31 -26.85
CA ARG A 172 32.54 3.40 -27.59
C ARG A 172 31.98 4.74 -27.14
N LEU A 173 32.83 5.66 -26.71
CA LEU A 173 32.42 6.93 -26.11
C LEU A 173 33.18 8.12 -26.73
N SER A 174 32.50 9.25 -26.80
CA SER A 174 33.09 10.58 -26.97
C SER A 174 33.07 11.28 -25.61
N LEU A 175 34.24 11.59 -25.05
CA LEU A 175 34.35 12.23 -23.74
C LEU A 175 34.77 13.69 -23.89
N SER A 176 33.88 14.60 -23.50
CA SER A 176 34.14 16.04 -23.52
C SER A 176 34.59 16.51 -22.14
N TYR A 177 35.80 17.06 -22.05
CA TYR A 177 36.39 17.48 -20.77
C TYR A 177 36.34 18.99 -20.58
N ARG A 178 36.27 19.38 -19.32
CA ARG A 178 36.65 20.72 -18.85
C ARG A 178 37.92 20.56 -18.02
N GLU A 179 38.96 21.31 -18.32
CA GLU A 179 40.28 21.24 -17.67
C GLU A 179 40.63 22.58 -16.99
N LEU A 180 41.45 22.55 -15.95
CA LEU A 180 42.08 23.75 -15.40
C LEU A 180 43.32 24.08 -16.24
N SER A 181 43.35 25.25 -16.85
CA SER A 181 44.55 25.75 -17.52
C SER A 181 45.64 26.10 -16.50
N GLY A 182 46.90 25.91 -16.88
CA GLY A 182 48.05 26.30 -16.03
C GLY A 182 48.14 27.79 -15.68
N ALA A 183 47.28 28.63 -16.27
CA ALA A 183 47.17 30.06 -15.99
C ALA A 183 45.97 30.44 -15.10
N GLY A 184 45.20 29.47 -14.57
CA GLY A 184 44.08 29.72 -13.66
C GLY A 184 42.71 29.97 -14.32
N GLY A 185 42.53 29.64 -15.61
CA GLY A 185 41.23 29.65 -16.30
C GLY A 185 40.74 28.25 -16.71
N GLU A 186 39.50 28.13 -17.20
CA GLU A 186 38.94 26.86 -17.72
C GLU A 186 39.33 26.62 -19.19
N GLY A 187 39.87 25.45 -19.48
CA GLY A 187 40.15 24.94 -20.83
C GLY A 187 39.11 23.89 -21.27
N PHE A 188 38.83 23.85 -22.56
CA PHE A 188 37.90 22.88 -23.18
C PHE A 188 38.63 22.18 -24.32
N PRO A 189 39.43 21.14 -24.02
CA PRO A 189 40.17 20.42 -25.05
C PRO A 189 39.24 19.67 -26.01
N ASP A 190 39.79 19.29 -27.16
CA ASP A 190 39.09 18.38 -28.07
C ASP A 190 38.71 17.06 -27.37
N PRO A 191 37.54 16.47 -27.71
CA PRO A 191 37.05 15.25 -27.08
C PRO A 191 38.06 14.10 -27.13
N LEU A 192 38.09 13.32 -26.04
CA LEU A 192 38.80 12.05 -26.00
C LEU A 192 37.89 10.95 -26.52
N LEU A 193 38.37 10.18 -27.50
CA LEU A 193 37.67 9.01 -28.02
C LEU A 193 38.18 7.77 -27.29
N VAL A 194 37.26 6.97 -26.76
CA VAL A 194 37.63 5.75 -26.05
C VAL A 194 36.75 4.56 -26.44
N SER A 195 37.34 3.37 -26.39
CA SER A 195 36.62 2.10 -26.37
C SER A 195 36.97 1.32 -25.14
N LEU A 196 35.94 0.88 -24.41
CA LEU A 196 36.06 0.06 -23.23
C LEU A 196 35.47 -1.32 -23.51
N ASP A 197 36.10 -2.37 -22.98
CA ASP A 197 35.49 -3.69 -22.97
C ASP A 197 34.26 -3.69 -22.06
N ALA A 198 33.08 -4.06 -22.56
CA ALA A 198 31.85 -3.98 -21.77
C ALA A 198 31.84 -4.95 -20.58
N ALA A 199 32.57 -6.07 -20.69
CA ALA A 199 32.61 -7.07 -19.64
C ALA A 199 33.52 -6.63 -18.47
N THR A 200 34.70 -6.10 -18.76
CA THR A 200 35.75 -5.84 -17.75
C THR A 200 35.93 -4.36 -17.43
N GLY A 201 35.38 -3.46 -18.25
CA GLY A 201 35.64 -2.02 -18.17
C GLY A 201 37.06 -1.64 -18.60
N SER A 202 37.86 -2.59 -19.10
CA SER A 202 39.26 -2.36 -19.51
C SER A 202 39.34 -1.49 -20.77
N LEU A 203 40.43 -0.72 -20.89
CA LEU A 203 40.64 0.15 -22.04
C LEU A 203 41.10 -0.68 -23.23
N GLN A 204 40.33 -0.65 -24.33
CA GLN A 204 40.74 -1.28 -25.59
C GLN A 204 41.60 -0.32 -26.41
N TRP A 205 41.14 0.93 -26.53
CA TRP A 205 41.90 2.01 -27.14
C TRP A 205 41.46 3.37 -26.62
N GLN A 206 42.36 4.33 -26.69
CA GLN A 206 42.16 5.74 -26.34
C GLN A 206 42.87 6.60 -27.38
N LEU A 207 42.18 7.57 -27.93
CA LEU A 207 42.71 8.48 -28.95
C LEU A 207 42.25 9.91 -28.66
N HIS A 208 43.16 10.86 -28.85
CA HIS A 208 42.76 12.24 -29.00
C HIS A 208 42.11 12.41 -30.37
N ARG A 209 40.97 13.11 -30.42
CA ARG A 209 40.45 13.58 -31.70
C ARG A 209 41.51 14.48 -32.35
N ASP A 210 41.66 14.35 -33.67
CA ASP A 210 42.56 15.21 -34.44
C ASP A 210 42.19 16.68 -34.20
N SER A 211 43.19 17.54 -34.00
CA SER A 211 42.97 18.95 -33.67
C SER A 211 42.04 19.62 -34.67
N SER A 212 40.93 20.18 -34.18
CA SER A 212 40.01 20.94 -35.02
C SER A 212 40.45 22.41 -35.11
N PRO A 213 40.29 23.09 -36.26
CA PRO A 213 40.48 24.55 -36.35
C PRO A 213 39.43 25.34 -35.53
N SER A 214 38.46 24.65 -34.92
CA SER A 214 37.32 25.23 -34.21
C SER A 214 37.10 24.51 -32.90
N ARG A 215 36.62 25.24 -31.88
CA ARG A 215 36.38 24.67 -30.55
C ARG A 215 35.19 23.71 -30.62
N VAL A 216 35.40 22.46 -30.24
CA VAL A 216 34.28 21.55 -29.92
C VAL A 216 33.68 21.97 -28.60
N PHE A 217 32.37 22.14 -28.56
CA PHE A 217 31.65 22.42 -27.31
C PHE A 217 30.69 21.30 -26.92
N GLU A 218 30.25 20.47 -27.87
CA GLU A 218 29.42 19.29 -27.60
C GLU A 218 29.68 18.12 -28.56
N ALA A 219 29.35 16.91 -28.13
CA ALA A 219 29.43 15.69 -28.91
C ALA A 219 28.19 14.81 -28.67
N CYS A 220 27.68 14.20 -29.74
CA CYS A 220 26.59 13.25 -29.68
C CYS A 220 27.01 11.86 -29.19
N PRO A 221 26.07 11.05 -28.67
CA PRO A 221 26.32 9.63 -28.46
C PRO A 221 26.68 9.00 -29.80
N PRO A 222 27.76 8.22 -29.87
CA PRO A 222 28.13 7.58 -31.13
C PRO A 222 27.09 6.54 -31.53
N VAL A 223 26.84 6.44 -32.84
CA VAL A 223 25.96 5.43 -33.42
C VAL A 223 26.81 4.33 -34.06
N SER A 224 26.38 3.08 -33.87
CA SER A 224 27.07 1.93 -34.46
C SER A 224 26.70 1.78 -35.93
N LEU A 225 27.69 1.53 -36.78
CA LEU A 225 27.53 1.27 -38.20
C LEU A 225 28.32 0.02 -38.58
N GLY A 226 27.70 -1.14 -38.43
CA GLY A 226 28.42 -2.41 -38.45
C GLY A 226 29.44 -2.49 -37.32
N ALA A 227 30.69 -2.85 -37.64
CA ALA A 227 31.78 -2.88 -36.65
C ALA A 227 32.33 -1.49 -36.28
N ASP A 228 31.95 -0.43 -37.01
CA ASP A 228 32.45 0.92 -36.83
C ASP A 228 31.52 1.78 -35.95
N SER A 229 32.01 2.94 -35.53
CA SER A 229 31.19 3.98 -34.90
C SER A 229 31.20 5.26 -35.72
N VAL A 230 30.08 5.97 -35.73
CA VAL A 230 30.00 7.33 -36.25
C VAL A 230 29.78 8.28 -35.08
N HIS A 231 30.57 9.32 -35.02
CA HIS A 231 30.52 10.37 -34.02
C HIS A 231 30.07 11.67 -34.69
N ALA A 232 29.33 12.52 -33.97
CA ALA A 232 28.97 13.86 -34.43
C ALA A 232 29.42 14.87 -33.37
N PHE A 233 30.18 15.87 -33.80
CA PHE A 233 30.76 16.91 -32.93
C PHE A 233 30.24 18.27 -33.35
N PHE A 234 29.80 19.08 -32.41
CA PHE A 234 29.43 20.47 -32.66
C PHE A 234 30.62 21.38 -32.42
N GLU A 235 30.92 22.22 -33.41
CA GLU A 235 32.07 23.11 -33.43
C GLU A 235 31.67 24.56 -33.67
N LEU A 236 32.32 25.50 -32.98
CA LEU A 236 32.15 26.94 -33.22
C LEU A 236 33.25 27.45 -34.17
N ALA A 237 32.86 27.69 -35.43
CA ALA A 237 33.73 28.22 -36.47
C ALA A 237 33.23 29.62 -36.89
N GLY A 238 33.99 30.67 -36.56
CA GLY A 238 33.67 32.04 -37.02
C GLY A 238 32.32 32.60 -36.51
N GLY A 239 31.87 32.19 -35.32
CA GLY A 239 30.58 32.60 -34.76
C GLY A 239 29.38 31.78 -35.25
N GLN A 240 29.62 30.76 -36.06
CA GLN A 240 28.62 29.82 -36.54
C GLN A 240 28.86 28.44 -35.93
N ALA A 241 27.77 27.74 -35.58
CA ALA A 241 27.84 26.35 -35.18
C ALA A 241 27.84 25.44 -36.43
N ASP A 242 28.81 24.54 -36.48
CA ASP A 242 28.96 23.50 -37.51
C ASP A 242 28.86 22.12 -36.83
N VAL A 243 28.46 21.09 -37.59
CA VAL A 243 28.57 19.70 -37.15
C VAL A 243 29.61 18.97 -37.98
N VAL A 244 30.52 18.26 -37.33
CA VAL A 244 31.47 17.36 -37.96
C VAL A 244 31.11 15.92 -37.64
N PHE A 245 30.73 15.17 -38.66
CA PHE A 245 30.52 13.73 -38.59
C PHE A 245 31.84 13.01 -38.85
N GLU A 246 32.17 12.01 -38.04
CA GLU A 246 33.36 11.20 -38.21
C GLU A 246 33.04 9.72 -38.07
N ARG A 247 33.27 8.94 -39.13
CA ARG A 247 33.27 7.48 -39.02
C ARG A 247 34.64 7.01 -38.56
N ARG A 248 34.64 6.16 -37.55
CA ARG A 248 35.83 5.67 -36.85
C ARG A 248 35.79 4.15 -36.82
N SER A 249 36.94 3.52 -37.09
CA SER A 249 37.09 2.06 -36.99
C SER A 249 36.80 1.60 -35.58
N GLY A 250 35.90 0.63 -35.39
CA GLY A 250 35.62 0.15 -34.04
C GLY A 250 36.79 -0.61 -33.40
N ALA A 251 37.69 -1.17 -34.21
CA ALA A 251 38.83 -1.95 -33.74
C ALA A 251 39.99 -1.07 -33.24
N SER A 252 40.23 0.07 -33.88
CA SER A 252 41.40 0.92 -33.60
C SER A 252 41.06 2.37 -33.27
N GLY A 253 39.82 2.81 -33.46
CA GLY A 253 39.41 4.21 -33.37
C GLY A 253 39.94 5.11 -34.50
N ALA A 254 40.64 4.54 -35.49
CA ALA A 254 41.19 5.30 -36.62
C ALA A 254 40.07 5.96 -37.44
N ARG A 255 40.27 7.21 -37.86
CA ARG A 255 39.31 7.95 -38.69
C ARG A 255 39.25 7.35 -40.09
N LEU A 256 38.06 6.94 -40.51
CA LEU A 256 37.78 6.42 -41.85
C LEU A 256 37.37 7.55 -42.79
N TRP A 257 36.48 8.43 -42.34
CA TRP A 257 36.11 9.66 -43.05
C TRP A 257 35.62 10.74 -42.06
N ALA A 258 35.61 11.98 -42.53
CA ALA A 258 35.00 13.10 -41.83
C ALA A 258 34.23 14.01 -42.79
N THR A 259 33.05 14.48 -42.37
CA THR A 259 32.20 15.38 -43.13
C THR A 259 31.76 16.55 -42.25
N ARG A 260 32.02 17.77 -42.70
CA ARG A 260 31.54 19.00 -42.05
C ARG A 260 30.23 19.45 -42.70
N VAL A 261 29.22 19.68 -41.88
CA VAL A 261 27.95 20.32 -42.25
C VAL A 261 27.92 21.68 -41.58
N SER A 262 27.95 22.74 -42.38
CA SER A 262 28.00 24.10 -41.87
C SER A 262 26.63 24.69 -41.55
N ALA A 263 26.62 25.68 -40.66
CA ALA A 263 25.47 26.49 -40.29
C ALA A 263 24.35 25.64 -39.67
N VAL A 264 24.72 24.74 -38.77
CA VAL A 264 23.76 23.92 -38.04
C VAL A 264 23.40 24.66 -36.77
N ASP A 265 22.12 24.87 -36.54
CA ASP A 265 21.71 25.58 -35.35
C ASP A 265 21.94 24.73 -34.09
N TYR A 266 22.43 25.35 -33.01
CA TYR A 266 22.67 24.67 -31.74
C TYR A 266 22.25 25.51 -30.53
N SER A 267 21.57 24.88 -29.56
CA SER A 267 21.49 25.33 -28.17
C SER A 267 21.53 24.12 -27.22
N ASP A 268 21.98 24.32 -25.98
CA ASP A 268 22.25 23.28 -24.99
C ASP A 268 21.15 22.20 -24.92
N GLY A 269 21.50 20.92 -25.13
CA GLY A 269 20.58 19.79 -25.02
C GLY A 269 21.01 18.52 -25.75
N PRO A 270 20.38 17.37 -25.48
CA PRO A 270 20.73 16.10 -26.12
C PRO A 270 20.43 16.14 -27.63
N CYS A 271 21.39 15.77 -28.45
CA CYS A 271 21.21 15.68 -29.89
C CYS A 271 20.54 14.36 -30.31
N GLY A 272 19.62 14.45 -31.29
CA GLY A 272 18.98 13.28 -31.88
C GLY A 272 19.83 12.73 -33.03
N PHE A 273 20.64 11.70 -32.79
CA PHE A 273 21.50 11.09 -33.82
C PHE A 273 21.16 9.60 -34.02
N VAL A 274 20.91 9.19 -35.26
CA VAL A 274 20.54 7.80 -35.60
C VAL A 274 21.21 7.33 -36.88
N ALA A 275 21.52 6.04 -36.94
CA ALA A 275 21.91 5.35 -38.17
C ALA A 275 20.76 4.44 -38.64
N THR A 276 20.38 4.58 -39.90
CA THR A 276 19.46 3.67 -40.61
C THR A 276 20.28 2.76 -41.54
N SER A 277 19.62 1.82 -42.22
CA SER A 277 20.26 1.00 -43.26
C SER A 277 20.73 1.81 -44.48
N ALA A 278 20.28 3.06 -44.66
CA ALA A 278 20.61 3.91 -45.81
C ALA A 278 21.34 5.21 -45.44
N VAL A 279 20.98 5.84 -44.32
CA VAL A 279 21.45 7.18 -43.95
C VAL A 279 21.83 7.30 -42.47
N LEU A 280 22.62 8.32 -42.16
CA LEU A 280 22.95 8.84 -40.84
C LEU A 280 22.17 10.14 -40.69
N ALA A 281 21.25 10.23 -39.74
CA ALA A 281 20.40 11.40 -39.56
C ALA A 281 20.62 12.06 -38.20
N LEU A 282 20.76 13.38 -38.20
CA LEU A 282 20.96 14.20 -37.01
C LEU A 282 19.92 15.32 -36.98
N SER A 283 19.23 15.46 -35.85
CA SER A 283 18.42 16.65 -35.51
C SER A 283 19.19 17.52 -34.54
N SER A 284 19.33 18.80 -34.87
CA SER A 284 19.85 19.84 -33.99
C SER A 284 18.73 20.82 -33.59
N ARG A 285 19.04 21.86 -32.82
CA ARG A 285 18.08 22.84 -32.28
C ARG A 285 18.65 24.24 -32.42
N ASP A 286 17.86 25.22 -32.84
CA ASP A 286 18.26 26.63 -32.81
C ASP A 286 17.87 27.34 -31.50
N GLU A 287 18.35 28.58 -31.35
CA GLU A 287 17.91 29.50 -30.29
C GLU A 287 16.62 30.26 -30.65
N PHE A 288 16.12 30.16 -31.90
CA PHE A 288 15.12 31.03 -32.51
C PHE A 288 13.79 30.36 -32.90
N GLY A 289 13.58 29.08 -32.59
CA GLY A 289 12.33 28.35 -32.78
C GLY A 289 12.30 27.27 -33.89
N GLN A 290 13.40 26.96 -34.57
CA GLN A 290 13.52 25.91 -35.59
C GLN A 290 14.62 24.87 -35.29
N SER A 291 14.51 23.71 -35.90
CA SER A 291 15.51 22.63 -35.76
C SER A 291 15.94 22.13 -37.11
N THR A 292 17.25 22.05 -37.33
CA THR A 292 17.80 21.48 -38.57
C THR A 292 17.82 19.96 -38.47
N LEU A 293 17.24 19.27 -39.46
CA LEU A 293 17.42 17.84 -39.68
C LEU A 293 18.33 17.64 -40.90
N VAL A 294 19.45 16.94 -40.72
CA VAL A 294 20.41 16.62 -41.78
C VAL A 294 20.58 15.12 -41.90
N ALA A 295 20.68 14.62 -43.13
CA ALA A 295 21.02 13.23 -43.41
C ALA A 295 22.21 13.08 -44.34
N LEU A 296 23.09 12.14 -44.01
CA LEU A 296 24.24 11.74 -44.79
C LEU A 296 24.08 10.28 -45.20
N ASN A 297 24.59 9.87 -46.36
CA ASN A 297 24.75 8.44 -46.63
C ASN A 297 25.91 7.86 -45.77
N HIS A 298 26.06 6.53 -45.75
CA HIS A 298 27.12 5.87 -44.97
C HIS A 298 28.57 6.17 -45.44
N ALA A 299 28.72 6.79 -46.62
CA ALA A 299 29.98 7.29 -47.15
C ALA A 299 30.29 8.73 -46.70
N GLY A 300 29.40 9.37 -45.92
CA GLY A 300 29.57 10.72 -45.40
C GLY A 300 29.15 11.82 -46.37
N THR A 301 28.43 11.53 -47.46
CA THR A 301 27.88 12.57 -48.34
C THR A 301 26.52 13.02 -47.84
N VAL A 302 26.33 14.34 -47.63
CA VAL A 302 25.03 14.94 -47.31
C VAL A 302 24.04 14.62 -48.43
N GLN A 303 22.94 13.94 -48.10
CA GLN A 303 21.86 13.62 -49.04
C GLN A 303 20.85 14.76 -49.08
N TRP A 304 20.42 15.22 -47.91
CA TRP A 304 19.42 16.27 -47.78
C TRP A 304 19.53 16.97 -46.42
N ARG A 305 18.95 18.17 -46.37
CA ARG A 305 18.86 19.04 -45.20
C ARG A 305 17.50 19.71 -45.21
N THR A 306 16.83 19.75 -44.07
CA THR A 306 15.52 20.39 -43.92
C THR A 306 15.39 21.07 -42.55
N GLN A 307 14.46 22.02 -42.45
CA GLN A 307 14.10 22.67 -41.20
C GLN A 307 12.80 22.04 -40.68
N LEU A 308 12.77 21.74 -39.38
CA LEU A 308 11.60 21.27 -38.68
C LEU A 308 10.96 22.45 -37.93
N PRO A 309 9.61 22.54 -37.90
CA PRO A 309 8.88 23.62 -37.26
C PRO A 309 8.80 23.40 -35.73
N THR A 310 9.93 23.13 -35.09
CA THR A 310 10.04 22.95 -33.65
C THR A 310 11.34 23.55 -33.12
N ALA A 311 11.24 24.13 -31.92
CA ALA A 311 12.37 24.67 -31.17
C ALA A 311 13.14 23.61 -30.38
N GLN A 312 12.78 22.32 -30.44
CA GLN A 312 13.41 21.23 -29.69
C GLN A 312 13.98 20.18 -30.65
N PRO A 313 15.11 19.50 -30.35
CA PRO A 313 15.62 18.46 -31.21
C PRO A 313 14.57 17.35 -31.34
N ALA A 314 14.32 16.90 -32.58
CA ALA A 314 13.39 15.82 -32.81
C ALA A 314 13.98 14.48 -32.34
N LYS A 315 13.13 13.63 -31.76
CA LYS A 315 13.51 12.24 -31.48
C LYS A 315 13.55 11.48 -32.79
N LEU A 316 14.69 10.85 -33.08
CA LEU A 316 14.89 10.06 -34.29
C LEU A 316 14.87 8.55 -34.01
N ARG A 317 14.31 7.78 -34.94
CA ARG A 317 14.40 6.30 -34.98
C ARG A 317 14.62 5.81 -36.42
N PRO A 318 15.33 4.70 -36.61
CA PRO A 318 15.47 4.11 -37.93
C PRO A 318 14.19 3.37 -38.33
N ALA A 319 13.76 3.53 -39.58
CA ALA A 319 12.81 2.60 -40.21
C ALA A 319 13.56 1.40 -40.81
N GLU A 320 12.86 0.29 -41.02
CA GLU A 320 13.46 -0.95 -41.55
C GLU A 320 14.01 -0.79 -42.98
N ASP A 321 13.35 0.05 -43.78
CA ASP A 321 13.68 0.30 -45.19
C ASP A 321 14.69 1.44 -45.40
N GLY A 322 15.28 1.95 -44.32
CA GLY A 322 16.30 3.00 -44.37
C GLY A 322 15.76 4.41 -44.23
N ALA A 323 14.45 4.62 -44.25
CA ALA A 323 13.83 5.91 -43.92
C ALA A 323 14.06 6.33 -42.46
N VAL A 324 13.80 7.60 -42.16
CA VAL A 324 13.96 8.17 -40.82
C VAL A 324 12.59 8.48 -40.23
N LEU A 325 12.31 7.95 -39.05
CA LEU A 325 11.14 8.35 -38.25
C LEU A 325 11.54 9.52 -37.36
N VAL A 326 10.75 10.58 -37.41
CA VAL A 326 11.01 11.85 -36.72
C VAL A 326 9.81 12.16 -35.83
N ALA A 327 10.05 12.42 -34.55
CA ALA A 327 9.03 12.95 -33.64
C ALA A 327 9.45 14.32 -33.12
N SER A 328 8.67 15.35 -33.48
CA SER A 328 8.93 16.76 -33.18
C SER A 328 7.78 17.38 -32.39
N GLN A 329 8.08 18.17 -31.36
CA GLN A 329 7.06 18.90 -30.59
C GLN A 329 6.63 20.15 -31.35
N GLN A 330 5.36 20.30 -31.68
CA GLN A 330 4.84 21.45 -32.42
C GLN A 330 3.68 22.11 -31.67
N LEU A 331 3.53 23.42 -31.83
CA LEU A 331 2.37 24.16 -31.34
C LEU A 331 1.29 24.14 -32.43
N LEU A 332 0.28 23.28 -32.30
CA LEU A 332 -0.84 23.20 -33.23
C LEU A 332 -2.15 23.56 -32.51
N GLY A 333 -2.88 24.55 -33.02
CA GLY A 333 -4.16 24.97 -32.43
C GLY A 333 -4.06 25.46 -30.97
N GLY A 334 -2.91 26.00 -30.56
CA GLY A 334 -2.66 26.47 -29.20
C GLY A 334 -2.28 25.37 -28.19
N SER A 335 -2.17 24.11 -28.62
CA SER A 335 -1.74 22.98 -27.79
C SER A 335 -0.37 22.44 -28.24
N ASN A 336 0.45 22.04 -27.28
CA ASN A 336 1.70 21.32 -27.56
C ASN A 336 1.37 19.87 -27.94
N VAL A 337 1.64 19.50 -29.19
CA VAL A 337 1.44 18.14 -29.72
C VAL A 337 2.75 17.60 -30.26
N THR A 338 2.88 16.28 -30.36
CA THR A 338 4.03 15.66 -31.02
C THR A 338 3.62 15.23 -32.41
N VAL A 339 4.28 15.78 -33.43
CA VAL A 339 4.12 15.35 -34.81
C VAL A 339 5.14 14.26 -35.10
N VAL A 340 4.63 13.07 -35.41
CA VAL A 340 5.40 11.91 -35.86
C VAL A 340 5.31 11.85 -37.37
N GLU A 341 6.44 11.83 -38.05
CA GLU A 341 6.54 11.80 -39.51
C GLU A 341 7.60 10.80 -39.97
N ARG A 342 7.43 10.27 -41.19
CA ARG A 342 8.42 9.45 -41.88
C ARG A 342 9.04 10.25 -43.01
N ARG A 343 10.37 10.31 -43.02
CA ARG A 343 11.17 11.02 -44.01
C ARG A 343 11.88 10.02 -44.92
N SER A 344 11.71 10.20 -46.23
CA SER A 344 12.39 9.38 -47.23
C SER A 344 13.90 9.49 -47.11
N SER A 345 14.60 8.35 -47.22
CA SER A 345 16.06 8.31 -47.16
C SER A 345 16.73 9.00 -48.35
N SER A 346 16.06 9.07 -49.51
CA SER A 346 16.66 9.60 -50.74
C SER A 346 16.69 11.12 -50.81
N ASP A 347 15.62 11.79 -50.36
CA ASP A 347 15.44 13.23 -50.55
C ASP A 347 14.89 13.99 -49.32
N GLY A 348 14.57 13.28 -48.23
CA GLY A 348 14.03 13.89 -47.01
C GLY A 348 12.58 14.39 -47.15
N SER A 349 11.89 14.01 -48.22
CA SER A 349 10.45 14.28 -48.38
C SER A 349 9.65 13.58 -47.28
N ILE A 350 8.51 14.18 -46.89
CA ILE A 350 7.59 13.60 -45.91
C ILE A 350 6.73 12.57 -46.65
N ASP A 351 6.90 11.30 -46.33
CA ASP A 351 6.06 10.23 -46.88
C ASP A 351 4.68 10.23 -46.22
N TRP A 352 4.64 10.44 -44.90
CA TRP A 352 3.42 10.64 -44.13
C TRP A 352 3.73 11.37 -42.82
N MET A 353 2.71 11.99 -42.23
CA MET A 353 2.78 12.66 -40.93
C MET A 353 1.51 12.47 -40.11
N GLN A 354 1.64 12.46 -38.79
CA GLN A 354 0.56 12.30 -37.83
C GLN A 354 0.81 13.14 -36.58
N ALA A 355 -0.19 13.94 -36.18
CA ALA A 355 -0.18 14.60 -34.88
C ALA A 355 -0.67 13.64 -33.77
N ILE A 356 0.07 13.58 -32.67
CA ILE A 356 -0.27 12.85 -31.45
C ILE A 356 -0.57 13.89 -30.35
N PRO A 357 -1.70 13.79 -29.64
CA PRO A 357 -2.13 14.76 -28.62
C PRO A 357 -1.34 14.61 -27.32
N ALA A 358 -0.01 14.65 -27.39
CA ALA A 358 0.90 14.51 -26.27
C ALA A 358 2.16 15.35 -26.50
N SER A 359 2.70 15.92 -25.42
CA SER A 359 3.99 16.60 -25.47
C SER A 359 5.16 15.62 -25.52
N SER A 360 5.01 14.40 -25.00
CA SER A 360 6.06 13.38 -25.02
C SER A 360 5.51 12.08 -25.57
N VAL A 361 6.22 11.50 -26.54
CA VAL A 361 5.95 10.15 -27.07
C VAL A 361 7.23 9.33 -27.01
N ASP A 362 7.05 8.01 -26.95
CA ASP A 362 8.09 7.05 -27.31
C ASP A 362 7.67 6.30 -28.56
N LEU A 363 8.64 5.96 -29.40
CA LEU A 363 8.40 5.29 -30.68
C LEU A 363 9.43 4.19 -30.94
N ARG A 364 8.94 3.07 -31.48
CA ARG A 364 9.74 1.89 -31.82
C ARG A 364 9.14 1.18 -33.02
N VAL A 365 9.99 0.64 -33.91
CA VAL A 365 9.54 -0.28 -34.96
C VAL A 365 9.69 -1.70 -34.45
N VAL A 366 8.62 -2.48 -34.50
CA VAL A 366 8.56 -3.88 -34.05
C VAL A 366 7.84 -4.68 -35.11
N ASN A 367 8.52 -5.66 -35.70
CA ASN A 367 7.98 -6.53 -36.76
C ASN A 367 7.33 -5.75 -37.93
N GLY A 368 8.02 -4.73 -38.46
CA GLY A 368 7.50 -3.90 -39.57
C GLY A 368 6.41 -2.88 -39.19
N GLU A 369 5.93 -2.88 -37.95
CA GLU A 369 4.93 -1.93 -37.47
C GLU A 369 5.55 -0.86 -36.57
N LEU A 370 5.10 0.38 -36.74
CA LEU A 370 5.42 1.48 -35.85
C LEU A 370 4.54 1.41 -34.61
N ARG A 371 5.17 1.31 -33.44
CA ARG A 371 4.56 1.46 -32.11
C ARG A 371 4.79 2.88 -31.63
N ILE A 372 3.73 3.51 -31.13
CA ILE A 372 3.78 4.84 -30.53
C ILE A 372 3.08 4.75 -29.17
N ALA A 373 3.79 5.10 -28.10
CA ALA A 373 3.21 5.17 -26.77
C ALA A 373 3.32 6.58 -26.18
N TRP A 374 2.31 6.97 -25.42
CA TRP A 374 2.35 8.18 -24.60
C TRP A 374 1.48 8.01 -23.37
N SER A 375 1.83 8.75 -22.31
CA SER A 375 0.99 8.84 -21.12
C SER A 375 0.36 10.23 -20.99
N THR A 376 -0.84 10.29 -20.42
CA THR A 376 -1.45 11.53 -19.93
C THR A 376 -1.48 11.51 -18.40
N SER A 377 -1.30 12.68 -17.78
CA SER A 377 -1.33 12.87 -16.33
C SER A 377 -2.57 13.64 -15.91
N GLY A 378 -3.30 13.16 -14.89
CA GLY A 378 -4.54 13.74 -14.38
C GLY A 378 -5.07 12.96 -13.16
N ASN A 379 -6.37 13.03 -12.88
CA ASN A 379 -6.99 12.26 -11.79
C ASN A 379 -6.85 10.74 -11.99
N ALA A 380 -6.69 10.29 -13.23
CA ALA A 380 -6.19 8.97 -13.59
C ALA A 380 -5.06 9.17 -14.61
N SER A 381 -3.96 8.42 -14.49
CA SER A 381 -2.92 8.40 -15.52
C SER A 381 -3.32 7.42 -16.60
N GLU A 382 -3.35 7.85 -17.86
CA GLU A 382 -3.67 6.98 -18.99
C GLU A 382 -2.39 6.62 -19.73
N LEU A 383 -2.27 5.38 -20.17
CA LEU A 383 -1.25 4.91 -21.09
C LEU A 383 -1.92 4.56 -22.42
N HIS A 384 -1.48 5.22 -23.48
CA HIS A 384 -1.96 4.98 -24.82
C HIS A 384 -0.89 4.24 -25.62
N LEU A 385 -1.33 3.30 -26.46
CA LEU A 385 -0.49 2.58 -27.42
C LEU A 385 -1.16 2.57 -28.78
N GLN A 386 -0.48 3.10 -29.80
CA GLN A 386 -0.89 3.00 -31.20
C GLN A 386 0.03 2.07 -31.96
N ARG A 387 -0.59 1.25 -32.81
CA ARG A 387 0.06 0.42 -33.83
C ARG A 387 -0.23 1.02 -35.20
N ARG A 388 0.81 1.30 -35.97
CA ARG A 388 0.69 1.88 -37.31
C ARG A 388 1.54 1.12 -38.30
N ALA A 389 1.10 1.08 -39.55
CA ALA A 389 1.92 0.59 -40.65
C ALA A 389 3.10 1.55 -40.84
N SER A 390 4.34 1.08 -40.70
CA SER A 390 5.53 1.96 -40.73
C SER A 390 5.67 2.70 -42.07
N ALA A 391 5.36 2.03 -43.19
CA ALA A 391 5.49 2.59 -44.53
C ALA A 391 4.47 3.70 -44.84
N THR A 392 3.21 3.55 -44.40
CA THR A 392 2.10 4.45 -44.80
C THR A 392 1.57 5.34 -43.67
N GLY A 393 1.94 5.07 -42.42
CA GLY A 393 1.43 5.77 -41.24
C GLY A 393 -0.02 5.40 -40.88
N ALA A 394 -0.66 4.50 -41.64
CA ALA A 394 -2.03 4.07 -41.42
C ALA A 394 -2.19 3.42 -40.04
N LEU A 395 -3.25 3.78 -39.32
CA LEU A 395 -3.58 3.19 -38.03
C LEU A 395 -3.99 1.73 -38.24
N VAL A 396 -3.26 0.83 -37.59
CA VAL A 396 -3.61 -0.59 -37.49
C VAL A 396 -4.53 -0.78 -36.30
N GLU A 397 -4.14 -0.26 -35.14
CA GLU A 397 -4.86 -0.43 -33.89
C GLU A 397 -4.49 0.66 -32.87
N ALA A 398 -5.38 0.94 -31.92
CA ALA A 398 -5.13 1.86 -30.82
C ALA A 398 -5.74 1.31 -29.53
N HIS A 399 -4.95 1.32 -28.47
CA HIS A 399 -5.34 0.87 -27.14
C HIS A 399 -5.11 1.98 -26.13
N VAL A 400 -5.96 2.02 -25.10
CA VAL A 400 -5.83 2.91 -23.96
C VAL A 400 -6.05 2.09 -22.70
N ALA A 401 -5.15 2.21 -21.75
CA ALA A 401 -5.29 1.62 -20.43
C ALA A 401 -5.12 2.69 -19.36
N LEU A 402 -5.97 2.63 -18.34
CA LEU A 402 -5.86 3.50 -17.18
C LEU A 402 -4.94 2.84 -16.17
N ALA A 403 -3.96 3.59 -15.66
CA ALA A 403 -3.28 3.20 -14.43
C ALA A 403 -4.30 3.36 -13.32
N LYS A 404 -4.93 2.25 -12.98
CA LYS A 404 -5.73 2.12 -11.77
C LYS A 404 -4.77 1.62 -10.70
N GLY A 405 -4.77 2.28 -9.54
CA GLY A 405 -4.24 1.67 -8.34
C GLY A 405 -4.88 0.31 -8.19
N LEU A 406 -4.06 -0.73 -8.15
CA LEU A 406 -4.51 -2.12 -8.16
C LEU A 406 -4.93 -2.48 -6.73
N VAL A 407 -6.02 -1.91 -6.21
CA VAL A 407 -6.22 -2.06 -4.77
C VAL A 407 -7.65 -2.11 -4.22
N LEU A 408 -7.80 -3.10 -3.35
CA LEU A 408 -8.87 -3.41 -2.40
C LEU A 408 -8.90 -2.40 -1.27
N ARG A 409 -9.91 -1.53 -1.16
CA ARG A 409 -10.01 -0.66 0.02
C ARG A 409 -10.31 -1.52 1.25
N GLN A 410 -9.85 -1.11 2.44
CA GLN A 410 -10.11 -1.87 3.67
C GLN A 410 -11.62 -1.94 4.01
N GLU A 411 -12.39 -0.94 3.58
CA GLU A 411 -13.87 -0.94 3.62
C GLU A 411 -14.52 -1.96 2.68
N ASP A 412 -13.76 -2.53 1.74
CA ASP A 412 -14.23 -3.54 0.79
C ASP A 412 -14.04 -4.98 1.32
N VAL A 413 -13.35 -5.16 2.47
CA VAL A 413 -13.04 -6.49 3.06
C VAL A 413 -13.98 -6.79 4.23
N GLU A 414 -14.68 -7.91 4.14
CA GLU A 414 -15.65 -8.36 5.13
C GLU A 414 -15.36 -9.78 5.61
N PHE A 415 -15.34 -9.97 6.93
CA PHE A 415 -15.14 -11.29 7.54
C PHE A 415 -16.49 -11.93 7.80
N ILE A 416 -16.77 -12.97 7.01
CA ILE A 416 -17.99 -13.76 7.13
C ILE A 416 -17.57 -15.12 7.68
N ASP A 417 -18.09 -15.47 8.86
CA ASP A 417 -17.70 -16.59 9.72
C ASP A 417 -16.17 -16.80 9.82
N GLY A 418 -15.43 -15.72 10.06
CA GLY A 418 -13.98 -15.77 10.23
C GLY A 418 -13.16 -15.98 8.95
N ILE A 419 -13.79 -16.03 7.78
CA ILE A 419 -13.11 -16.08 6.47
C ILE A 419 -13.14 -14.67 5.84
N PRO A 420 -11.99 -14.11 5.45
CA PRO A 420 -11.93 -12.81 4.78
C PRO A 420 -12.42 -12.90 3.33
N PHE A 421 -13.42 -12.09 3.00
CA PHE A 421 -13.87 -11.85 1.63
C PHE A 421 -13.68 -10.39 1.28
N ALA A 422 -13.58 -10.07 0.00
CA ALA A 422 -13.54 -8.70 -0.44
C ALA A 422 -14.36 -8.48 -1.70
N ALA A 423 -15.06 -7.35 -1.78
CA ALA A 423 -15.89 -6.97 -2.91
C ALA A 423 -15.47 -5.61 -3.48
N MET A 424 -14.96 -5.60 -4.73
CA MET A 424 -14.48 -4.39 -5.39
C MET A 424 -15.34 -4.02 -6.59
N ILE A 425 -15.56 -2.73 -6.78
CA ILE A 425 -16.18 -2.21 -8.00
C ILE A 425 -15.17 -2.22 -9.15
N GLY A 426 -15.57 -2.75 -10.31
CA GLY A 426 -14.89 -2.56 -11.59
C GLY A 426 -13.77 -3.56 -11.85
N LEU A 427 -13.96 -4.39 -12.87
CA LEU A 427 -13.00 -5.42 -13.26
C LEU A 427 -12.36 -5.25 -14.63
N ASP A 428 -13.00 -4.49 -15.52
CA ASP A 428 -12.60 -4.42 -16.92
C ASP A 428 -12.63 -2.97 -17.44
N THR A 429 -12.30 -2.78 -18.72
CA THR A 429 -12.37 -1.52 -19.47
C THR A 429 -13.71 -0.79 -19.32
N ASP A 430 -14.77 -1.52 -18.99
CA ASP A 430 -16.14 -1.01 -19.02
C ASP A 430 -16.71 -0.60 -17.66
N LEU A 431 -16.04 -0.90 -16.53
CA LEU A 431 -16.48 -0.53 -15.16
C LEU A 431 -17.92 -1.00 -14.77
N ARG A 432 -18.43 -2.08 -15.39
CA ARG A 432 -19.84 -2.52 -15.27
C ARG A 432 -20.15 -3.66 -14.28
N GLY A 433 -19.14 -4.21 -13.62
CA GLY A 433 -19.29 -5.37 -12.71
C GLY A 433 -18.54 -5.23 -11.40
N VAL A 434 -18.66 -6.23 -10.54
CA VAL A 434 -18.02 -6.32 -9.21
C VAL A 434 -17.05 -7.51 -9.19
N ASN A 435 -15.86 -7.34 -8.61
CA ASN A 435 -14.94 -8.43 -8.30
C ASN A 435 -15.17 -8.89 -6.87
N ILE A 436 -15.17 -10.19 -6.65
CA ILE A 436 -15.18 -10.77 -5.32
C ILE A 436 -13.95 -11.63 -5.13
N ARG A 437 -13.32 -11.54 -3.97
CA ARG A 437 -12.18 -12.37 -3.60
C ARG A 437 -12.43 -13.05 -2.28
N ARG A 438 -11.95 -14.28 -2.16
CA ARG A 438 -11.69 -14.91 -0.87
C ARG A 438 -10.19 -14.82 -0.61
N LEU A 439 -9.84 -14.39 0.59
CA LEU A 439 -8.46 -14.32 1.03
C LEU A 439 -8.17 -15.48 1.98
N ASP A 440 -6.90 -15.88 2.02
CA ASP A 440 -6.37 -16.81 2.98
C ASP A 440 -6.20 -16.07 4.31
N PRO A 441 -6.77 -16.56 5.42
CA PRO A 441 -6.73 -15.85 6.70
C PRO A 441 -5.31 -15.76 7.28
N GLU A 442 -4.39 -16.65 6.91
CA GLU A 442 -3.02 -16.70 7.45
C GLU A 442 -2.05 -15.81 6.65
N SER A 443 -2.13 -15.85 5.33
CA SER A 443 -1.18 -15.20 4.42
C SER A 443 -1.72 -13.94 3.73
N GLY A 444 -3.03 -13.68 3.78
CA GLY A 444 -3.68 -12.64 2.99
C GLY A 444 -3.70 -12.92 1.48
N ALA A 445 -3.18 -14.07 1.04
CA ALA A 445 -3.15 -14.45 -0.36
C ALA A 445 -4.56 -14.69 -0.90
N VAL A 446 -4.77 -14.45 -2.19
CA VAL A 446 -6.06 -14.71 -2.83
C VAL A 446 -6.25 -16.23 -2.97
N VAL A 447 -7.25 -16.79 -2.30
CA VAL A 447 -7.66 -18.20 -2.45
C VAL A 447 -8.42 -18.38 -3.76
N TRP A 448 -9.35 -17.47 -4.03
CA TRP A 448 -10.04 -17.36 -5.32
C TRP A 448 -10.48 -15.92 -5.59
N SER A 449 -10.68 -15.58 -6.86
CA SER A 449 -11.21 -14.29 -7.32
C SER A 449 -12.22 -14.54 -8.44
N GLN A 450 -13.37 -13.90 -8.37
CA GLN A 450 -14.44 -14.04 -9.34
C GLN A 450 -14.96 -12.67 -9.79
N GLY A 451 -15.04 -12.48 -11.10
CA GLY A 451 -15.70 -11.33 -11.69
C GLY A 451 -17.18 -11.58 -11.96
N LEU A 452 -18.03 -10.67 -11.49
CA LEU A 452 -19.48 -10.75 -11.62
C LEU A 452 -20.02 -9.52 -12.36
N GLN A 453 -20.74 -9.76 -13.45
CA GLN A 453 -21.43 -8.71 -14.20
C GLN A 453 -22.86 -8.54 -13.66
N LEU A 454 -23.29 -7.28 -13.53
CA LEU A 454 -24.68 -6.97 -13.18
C LEU A 454 -25.60 -7.29 -14.36
N ALA A 455 -26.81 -7.78 -14.07
CA ALA A 455 -27.83 -8.08 -15.08
C ALA A 455 -28.30 -6.82 -15.84
N GLU A 456 -28.30 -5.67 -15.17
CA GLU A 456 -28.53 -4.37 -15.78
C GLU A 456 -27.20 -3.67 -16.04
N THR A 457 -27.10 -2.92 -17.15
CA THR A 457 -25.90 -2.17 -17.51
C THR A 457 -25.84 -0.86 -16.72
N PRO A 458 -24.92 -0.69 -15.74
CA PRO A 458 -24.81 0.54 -14.98
C PRO A 458 -24.12 1.65 -15.80
N LEU A 459 -24.53 2.90 -15.58
CA LEU A 459 -23.76 4.10 -15.94
C LEU A 459 -22.50 4.22 -15.08
N ARG A 460 -22.69 3.97 -13.78
CA ARG A 460 -21.69 4.08 -12.74
C ARG A 460 -22.06 3.19 -11.56
N LEU A 461 -21.09 2.43 -11.06
CA LEU A 461 -21.19 1.75 -9.77
C LEU A 461 -20.78 2.70 -8.64
N LEU A 462 -21.52 2.68 -7.54
CA LEU A 462 -21.36 3.61 -6.42
C LEU A 462 -20.81 2.93 -5.17
N SER A 463 -21.30 1.74 -4.83
CA SER A 463 -20.82 0.94 -3.69
C SER A 463 -20.99 -0.55 -3.96
N ALA A 464 -20.18 -1.36 -3.28
CA ALA A 464 -20.34 -2.80 -3.17
C ALA A 464 -20.15 -3.20 -1.69
N SER A 465 -21.01 -4.06 -1.14
CA SER A 465 -20.88 -4.61 0.21
C SER A 465 -21.25 -6.08 0.22
N LEU A 466 -20.61 -6.88 1.07
CA LEU A 466 -21.02 -8.25 1.31
C LEU A 466 -21.90 -8.30 2.57
N ILE A 467 -22.54 -9.43 2.82
CA ILE A 467 -23.08 -9.86 4.11
C ILE A 467 -23.12 -11.39 4.11
N ALA A 468 -23.18 -11.99 5.31
CA ALA A 468 -23.44 -13.41 5.46
C ALA A 468 -24.81 -13.79 4.86
N GLY A 469 -24.84 -14.81 4.00
CA GLY A 469 -26.06 -15.37 3.44
C GLY A 469 -26.48 -16.63 4.19
N SER A 470 -25.78 -17.73 3.91
CA SER A 470 -25.89 -19.01 4.62
C SER A 470 -24.47 -19.55 4.83
N PRO A 471 -24.26 -20.66 5.57
CA PRO A 471 -22.92 -21.23 5.71
C PRO A 471 -22.19 -21.46 4.37
N GLU A 472 -22.95 -21.74 3.30
CA GLU A 472 -22.44 -22.01 1.95
C GLU A 472 -22.48 -20.80 1.00
N HIS A 473 -23.15 -19.71 1.36
CA HIS A 473 -23.41 -18.59 0.43
C HIS A 473 -23.20 -17.22 1.06
N LEU A 474 -22.82 -16.25 0.23
CA LEU A 474 -22.72 -14.84 0.59
C LEU A 474 -23.78 -14.05 -0.19
N VAL A 475 -24.15 -12.89 0.33
CA VAL A 475 -24.97 -11.92 -0.42
C VAL A 475 -24.13 -10.69 -0.71
N LEU A 476 -23.84 -10.45 -1.98
CA LEU A 476 -23.21 -9.22 -2.45
C LEU A 476 -24.29 -8.23 -2.86
N ILE A 477 -24.05 -6.96 -2.52
CA ILE A 477 -24.97 -5.86 -2.73
C ILE A 477 -24.22 -4.78 -3.48
N ALA A 478 -24.70 -4.42 -4.66
CA ALA A 478 -24.08 -3.41 -5.51
C ALA A 478 -25.06 -2.26 -5.78
N THR A 479 -24.68 -1.04 -5.42
CA THR A 479 -25.48 0.17 -5.68
C THR A 479 -24.93 0.88 -6.91
N TYR A 480 -25.82 1.31 -7.82
CA TYR A 480 -25.41 1.88 -9.12
C TYR A 480 -26.43 2.86 -9.70
N ASP A 481 -25.97 3.72 -10.60
CA ASP A 481 -26.81 4.56 -11.45
C ASP A 481 -27.18 3.81 -12.74
N SER A 482 -28.45 3.81 -13.14
CA SER A 482 -28.95 3.17 -14.36
C SER A 482 -29.46 4.19 -15.40
N VAL A 483 -29.29 3.90 -16.70
CA VAL A 483 -29.91 4.66 -17.82
C VAL A 483 -31.31 4.10 -18.11
N ALA A 484 -32.17 4.02 -17.10
CA ALA A 484 -33.58 3.78 -17.36
C ALA A 484 -34.25 5.15 -17.59
N MET A 485 -34.63 5.44 -18.84
CA MET A 485 -35.53 6.56 -19.20
C MET A 485 -35.02 7.99 -18.86
N GLN A 486 -34.09 8.53 -19.66
CA GLN A 486 -33.69 9.95 -19.74
C GLN A 486 -33.23 10.67 -18.44
N THR A 487 -33.27 10.04 -17.27
CA THR A 487 -32.76 10.54 -15.98
C THR A 487 -31.99 9.44 -15.26
N ALA A 488 -30.86 9.78 -14.62
CA ALA A 488 -30.12 8.81 -13.81
C ALA A 488 -30.97 8.36 -12.62
N GLU A 489 -31.26 7.07 -12.52
CA GLU A 489 -31.99 6.45 -11.41
C GLU A 489 -31.05 5.59 -10.57
N LEU A 490 -31.11 5.77 -9.25
CA LEU A 490 -30.33 5.02 -8.28
C LEU A 490 -30.95 3.63 -8.02
N ARG A 491 -30.16 2.58 -8.21
CA ARG A 491 -30.59 1.17 -8.14
C ARG A 491 -29.67 0.34 -7.26
N GLU A 492 -30.19 -0.79 -6.80
CA GLU A 492 -29.46 -1.80 -6.04
C GLU A 492 -29.58 -3.16 -6.75
N ALA A 493 -28.47 -3.89 -6.84
CA ALA A 493 -28.44 -5.28 -7.27
C ALA A 493 -28.03 -6.18 -6.10
N LEU A 494 -28.84 -7.21 -5.86
CA LEU A 494 -28.56 -8.31 -4.95
C LEU A 494 -28.00 -9.48 -5.75
N LEU A 495 -26.84 -9.98 -5.34
CA LEU A 495 -26.17 -11.12 -5.96
C LEU A 495 -25.96 -12.18 -4.88
N TYR A 496 -26.51 -13.36 -5.08
CA TYR A 496 -26.33 -14.51 -4.19
C TYR A 496 -25.24 -15.40 -4.76
N ILE A 497 -24.17 -15.59 -4.00
CA ILE A 497 -22.92 -16.18 -4.50
C ILE A 497 -22.49 -17.35 -3.62
N ARG A 498 -21.91 -18.38 -4.24
CA ARG A 498 -21.36 -19.51 -3.49
C ARG A 498 -20.04 -19.13 -2.85
N ARG A 499 -19.88 -19.47 -1.58
CA ARG A 499 -18.74 -19.10 -0.75
C ARG A 499 -17.44 -19.84 -1.13
N SER A 500 -17.55 -21.05 -1.68
CA SER A 500 -16.39 -21.90 -1.99
C SER A 500 -15.57 -21.42 -3.17
N ASP A 501 -16.20 -20.80 -4.17
CA ASP A 501 -15.62 -20.47 -5.48
C ASP A 501 -16.05 -19.10 -6.04
N GLY A 502 -17.00 -18.42 -5.39
CA GLY A 502 -17.53 -17.13 -5.83
C GLY A 502 -18.58 -17.23 -6.95
N GLU A 503 -19.03 -18.43 -7.33
CA GLU A 503 -19.99 -18.61 -8.42
C GLU A 503 -21.32 -17.89 -8.13
N LEU A 504 -21.84 -17.15 -9.12
CA LEU A 504 -23.14 -16.51 -9.03
C LEU A 504 -24.26 -17.56 -9.11
N VAL A 505 -25.07 -17.67 -8.06
CA VAL A 505 -26.26 -18.54 -8.05
C VAL A 505 -27.44 -17.81 -8.70
N TRP A 506 -27.74 -16.59 -8.25
CA TRP A 506 -28.78 -15.74 -8.82
C TRP A 506 -28.52 -14.27 -8.54
N GLN A 507 -29.16 -13.39 -9.32
CA GLN A 507 -29.15 -11.95 -9.08
C GLN A 507 -30.51 -11.29 -9.32
N ARG A 508 -30.78 -10.18 -8.62
CA ARG A 508 -31.99 -9.36 -8.74
C ARG A 508 -31.66 -7.87 -8.63
N ALA A 509 -32.27 -7.05 -9.48
CA ALA A 509 -32.13 -5.60 -9.46
C ALA A 509 -33.42 -4.91 -9.00
N HIS A 510 -33.29 -3.90 -8.16
CA HIS A 510 -34.39 -3.12 -7.59
C HIS A 510 -34.09 -1.63 -7.65
N ARG A 511 -35.14 -0.81 -7.56
CA ARG A 511 -34.99 0.63 -7.31
C ARG A 511 -34.65 0.81 -5.84
N LEU A 512 -33.68 1.68 -5.56
CA LEU A 512 -33.21 1.88 -4.19
C LEU A 512 -34.35 2.37 -3.28
N GLY A 513 -34.57 1.65 -2.17
CA GLY A 513 -35.29 2.12 -0.99
C GLY A 513 -34.29 2.44 0.13
N THR A 514 -34.71 2.90 1.30
CA THR A 514 -33.77 3.03 2.44
C THR A 514 -33.15 1.67 2.78
N ASP A 515 -31.82 1.63 2.99
CA ASP A 515 -30.95 0.44 3.11
C ASP A 515 -31.25 -0.54 4.26
N TRP A 516 -32.37 -1.28 4.20
CA TRP A 516 -32.71 -2.25 5.26
C TRP A 516 -33.06 -3.62 4.69
N ARG A 517 -32.30 -4.61 5.15
CA ARG A 517 -32.32 -6.00 4.72
C ARG A 517 -31.90 -6.92 5.85
N THR A 518 -32.37 -8.16 5.78
CA THR A 518 -31.93 -9.22 6.69
C THR A 518 -31.97 -10.56 5.94
N VAL A 519 -31.22 -11.54 6.43
CA VAL A 519 -31.15 -12.87 5.85
C VAL A 519 -31.71 -13.86 6.87
N GLY A 520 -32.57 -14.77 6.41
CA GLY A 520 -33.12 -15.86 7.20
C GLY A 520 -32.08 -16.93 7.52
N SER A 521 -32.35 -17.77 8.51
CA SER A 521 -31.50 -18.92 8.86
C SER A 521 -31.38 -19.95 7.74
N ASP A 522 -32.38 -20.03 6.86
CA ASP A 522 -32.40 -20.83 5.64
C ASP A 522 -31.64 -20.18 4.46
N GLY A 523 -31.07 -18.99 4.67
CA GLY A 523 -30.37 -18.20 3.64
C GLY A 523 -31.29 -17.38 2.74
N SER A 524 -32.60 -17.34 3.01
CA SER A 524 -33.56 -16.51 2.28
C SER A 524 -33.31 -15.02 2.53
N VAL A 525 -33.63 -14.17 1.55
CA VAL A 525 -33.32 -12.73 1.62
C VAL A 525 -34.59 -11.91 1.76
N TYR A 526 -34.66 -11.10 2.81
CA TYR A 526 -35.75 -10.15 3.05
C TYR A 526 -35.26 -8.73 2.80
N LEU A 527 -35.98 -8.00 1.94
CA LEU A 527 -35.59 -6.68 1.48
C LEU A 527 -36.77 -5.71 1.54
N ARG A 528 -36.51 -4.49 1.99
CA ARG A 528 -37.39 -3.34 1.74
C ARG A 528 -36.99 -2.66 0.42
N ALA A 529 -37.87 -2.73 -0.58
CA ALA A 529 -37.69 -2.07 -1.88
C ALA A 529 -38.73 -0.96 -2.10
N SER A 530 -38.51 -0.12 -3.11
CA SER A 530 -39.50 0.85 -3.59
C SER A 530 -39.97 0.46 -4.99
N GLU A 531 -41.29 0.43 -5.24
CA GLU A 531 -41.85 0.15 -6.57
C GLU A 531 -42.63 1.35 -7.12
N CYS A 532 -42.51 1.56 -8.43
CA CYS A 532 -43.17 2.66 -9.12
C CYS A 532 -44.63 2.33 -9.43
N LEU A 533 -45.56 3.18 -8.99
CA LEU A 533 -46.98 2.99 -9.33
C LEU A 533 -47.32 3.38 -10.78
N SER A 534 -46.59 4.34 -11.37
CA SER A 534 -46.86 4.89 -12.70
C SER A 534 -45.57 5.16 -13.50
N PRO A 535 -45.02 4.18 -14.23
CA PRO A 535 -43.92 4.42 -15.17
C PRO A 535 -44.40 5.24 -16.39
N PRO A 536 -43.59 6.12 -17.02
CA PRO A 536 -42.16 6.38 -16.80
C PRO A 536 -41.84 7.51 -15.80
N GLU A 537 -42.80 8.39 -15.54
CA GLU A 537 -42.65 9.53 -14.61
C GLU A 537 -42.95 9.07 -13.19
N CYS A 538 -41.94 8.51 -12.52
CA CYS A 538 -42.11 7.90 -11.22
C CYS A 538 -42.26 8.93 -10.08
N LEU A 539 -43.38 9.65 -10.07
CA LEU A 539 -43.72 10.67 -9.07
C LEU A 539 -44.25 10.07 -7.75
N GLN A 540 -44.65 8.80 -7.76
CA GLN A 540 -45.16 8.07 -6.60
C GLN A 540 -44.52 6.67 -6.54
N ALA A 541 -43.73 6.43 -5.49
CA ALA A 541 -43.17 5.12 -5.18
C ALA A 541 -43.82 4.55 -3.91
N VAL A 542 -44.11 3.26 -3.91
CA VAL A 542 -44.65 2.54 -2.74
C VAL A 542 -43.57 1.63 -2.13
N PRO A 543 -43.41 1.62 -0.80
CA PRO A 543 -42.51 0.68 -0.15
C PRO A 543 -43.11 -0.72 -0.18
N LEU A 544 -42.29 -1.69 -0.57
CA LEU A 544 -42.61 -3.11 -0.58
C LEU A 544 -41.61 -3.88 0.29
N GLN A 545 -42.13 -4.79 1.10
CA GLN A 545 -41.35 -5.84 1.73
C GLN A 545 -41.37 -7.06 0.82
N ARG A 546 -40.20 -7.60 0.47
CA ARG A 546 -40.05 -8.77 -0.42
C ARG A 546 -39.26 -9.87 0.26
N HIS A 547 -39.58 -11.11 -0.09
CA HIS A 547 -38.92 -12.32 0.37
C HIS A 547 -38.49 -13.18 -0.83
N TYR A 548 -37.19 -13.47 -0.92
CA TYR A 548 -36.60 -14.26 -2.00
C TYR A 548 -36.05 -15.58 -1.47
N ALA A 549 -36.32 -16.67 -2.18
CA ALA A 549 -35.79 -17.98 -1.87
C ALA A 549 -34.27 -18.04 -2.08
N ALA A 550 -33.57 -18.73 -1.17
CA ALA A 550 -32.11 -18.87 -1.23
C ALA A 550 -31.60 -19.60 -2.48
N GLY A 551 -32.34 -20.63 -2.94
CA GLY A 551 -31.84 -21.56 -3.98
C GLY A 551 -31.76 -20.97 -5.39
N ASP A 552 -32.68 -20.09 -5.77
CA ASP A 552 -32.82 -19.60 -7.16
C ASP A 552 -33.27 -18.11 -7.24
N GLY A 553 -33.46 -17.47 -6.08
CA GLY A 553 -33.91 -16.08 -5.98
C GLY A 553 -35.33 -15.86 -6.49
N HIS A 554 -36.19 -16.88 -6.57
CA HIS A 554 -37.59 -16.66 -6.89
C HIS A 554 -38.29 -15.90 -5.76
N LEU A 555 -39.19 -15.01 -6.14
CA LEU A 555 -39.97 -14.22 -5.18
C LEU A 555 -41.02 -15.13 -4.54
N LEU A 556 -40.91 -15.35 -3.23
CA LEU A 556 -41.87 -16.14 -2.47
C LEU A 556 -43.13 -15.31 -2.19
N TRP A 557 -42.95 -14.08 -1.69
CA TRP A 557 -44.03 -13.12 -1.51
C TRP A 557 -43.52 -11.67 -1.57
N SER A 558 -44.45 -10.75 -1.85
CA SER A 558 -44.23 -9.30 -1.85
C SER A 558 -45.44 -8.59 -1.27
N ARG A 559 -45.22 -7.70 -0.30
CA ARG A 559 -46.30 -7.01 0.42
C ARG A 559 -46.04 -5.50 0.48
N GLN A 560 -47.05 -4.71 0.17
CA GLN A 560 -46.98 -3.25 0.32
C GLN A 560 -47.04 -2.87 1.78
N LEU A 561 -45.87 -2.68 2.39
CA LEU A 561 -45.72 -2.42 3.81
C LEU A 561 -44.49 -1.52 4.03
N ASP A 562 -44.71 -0.38 4.68
CA ASP A 562 -43.64 0.57 5.03
C ASP A 562 -42.98 0.16 6.35
N VAL A 563 -42.20 -0.92 6.30
CA VAL A 563 -41.51 -1.49 7.46
C VAL A 563 -40.05 -1.75 7.14
N TYR A 564 -39.25 -1.80 8.19
CA TYR A 564 -37.81 -2.07 8.15
C TYR A 564 -37.57 -3.49 8.67
N PRO A 565 -37.03 -4.42 7.86
CA PRO A 565 -36.66 -5.74 8.36
C PRO A 565 -35.51 -5.62 9.36
N LEU A 566 -35.62 -6.34 10.48
CA LEU A 566 -34.67 -6.28 11.59
C LEU A 566 -33.97 -7.63 11.81
N ALA A 567 -34.73 -8.72 11.78
CA ALA A 567 -34.23 -10.08 11.96
C ALA A 567 -35.22 -11.09 11.36
N ALA A 568 -34.72 -12.24 10.91
CA ALA A 568 -35.56 -13.33 10.40
C ALA A 568 -35.10 -14.69 10.94
N ASN A 569 -36.04 -15.63 11.04
CA ASN A 569 -35.79 -17.06 11.24
C ASN A 569 -36.73 -17.86 10.32
N ASP A 570 -36.68 -19.20 10.41
CA ASP A 570 -37.47 -20.11 9.56
C ASP A 570 -39.00 -19.92 9.66
N SER A 571 -39.50 -19.23 10.69
CA SER A 571 -40.93 -19.07 10.96
C SER A 571 -41.44 -17.63 10.87
N ALA A 572 -40.58 -16.64 11.12
CA ALA A 572 -41.00 -15.25 11.23
C ALA A 572 -39.92 -14.26 10.79
N LEU A 573 -40.37 -13.18 10.14
CA LEU A 573 -39.63 -11.95 9.90
C LEU A 573 -40.07 -10.88 10.90
N ILE A 574 -39.13 -10.38 11.72
CA ILE A 574 -39.38 -9.27 12.63
C ILE A 574 -39.08 -7.95 11.91
N VAL A 575 -40.07 -7.06 11.92
CA VAL A 575 -40.01 -5.77 11.25
C VAL A 575 -40.38 -4.63 12.20
N TRP A 576 -39.83 -3.45 11.94
CA TRP A 576 -40.19 -2.21 12.63
C TRP A 576 -40.97 -1.31 11.69
N ARG A 577 -42.07 -0.74 12.17
CA ARG A 577 -42.85 0.26 11.45
C ARG A 577 -42.58 1.64 12.03
N SER A 578 -42.05 2.53 11.19
CA SER A 578 -41.90 3.95 11.51
C SER A 578 -43.23 4.68 11.28
N GLY A 579 -43.70 5.45 12.26
CA GLY A 579 -44.95 6.19 12.19
C GLY A 579 -45.24 6.97 13.48
N PRO A 580 -46.41 7.65 13.60
CA PRO A 580 -46.80 8.37 14.82
C PRO A 580 -46.93 7.45 16.04
N PHE A 581 -47.04 6.14 15.81
CA PHE A 581 -46.86 5.10 16.81
C PHE A 581 -45.85 4.09 16.25
N SER A 582 -44.63 4.09 16.78
CA SER A 582 -43.63 3.05 16.45
C SER A 582 -44.21 1.68 16.78
N GLN A 583 -44.12 0.72 15.87
CA GLN A 583 -44.64 -0.63 16.09
C GLN A 583 -43.58 -1.68 15.80
N LEU A 584 -43.56 -2.72 16.63
CA LEU A 584 -42.84 -3.96 16.37
C LEU A 584 -43.84 -4.98 15.85
N GLN A 585 -43.50 -5.68 14.77
CA GLN A 585 -44.40 -6.58 14.08
C GLN A 585 -43.64 -7.83 13.65
N ALA A 586 -44.29 -8.99 13.75
CA ALA A 586 -43.80 -10.22 13.15
C ALA A 586 -44.67 -10.61 11.97
N LEU A 587 -44.00 -10.93 10.88
CA LEU A 587 -44.61 -11.46 9.68
C LEU A 587 -44.26 -12.94 9.57
N ASP A 588 -45.21 -13.75 9.13
CA ASP A 588 -45.00 -15.15 8.81
C ASP A 588 -43.96 -15.26 7.68
N ALA A 589 -42.91 -16.07 7.88
CA ALA A 589 -41.81 -16.17 6.92
C ALA A 589 -42.30 -16.72 5.56
N ASP A 590 -43.26 -17.65 5.55
CA ASP A 590 -43.74 -18.32 4.35
C ASP A 590 -44.73 -17.48 3.54
N SER A 591 -45.62 -16.74 4.21
CA SER A 591 -46.73 -16.02 3.57
C SER A 591 -46.65 -14.50 3.64
N GLY A 592 -45.81 -13.95 4.52
CA GLY A 592 -45.74 -12.51 4.82
C GLY A 592 -46.96 -11.97 5.55
N ALA A 593 -47.86 -12.84 6.04
CA ALA A 593 -49.03 -12.49 6.82
C ALA A 593 -48.64 -11.97 8.22
N ASP A 594 -49.48 -11.13 8.82
CA ASP A 594 -49.25 -10.67 10.18
C ASP A 594 -49.44 -11.81 11.17
N LEU A 595 -48.38 -12.19 11.87
CA LEU A 595 -48.49 -13.08 13.03
C LEU A 595 -48.99 -12.27 14.23
N TRP A 596 -48.33 -11.14 14.49
CA TRP A 596 -48.71 -10.20 15.52
C TRP A 596 -48.12 -8.81 15.27
N GLN A 597 -48.72 -7.82 15.92
CA GLN A 597 -48.28 -6.43 15.88
C GLN A 597 -48.46 -5.81 17.26
N GLN A 598 -47.45 -5.06 17.71
CA GLN A 598 -47.43 -4.46 19.04
C GLN A 598 -47.01 -2.99 18.94
N SER A 599 -47.84 -2.11 19.52
CA SER A 599 -47.53 -0.69 19.63
C SER A 599 -46.45 -0.48 20.70
N LEU A 600 -45.39 0.22 20.32
CA LEU A 600 -44.36 0.66 21.25
C LEU A 600 -44.81 1.96 21.93
N PRO A 601 -44.37 2.23 23.17
CA PRO A 601 -44.64 3.49 23.85
C PRO A 601 -44.24 4.70 22.99
N ALA A 602 -45.02 5.79 23.05
CA ALA A 602 -44.81 6.99 22.22
C ALA A 602 -43.45 7.69 22.44
N ASN A 603 -42.76 7.39 23.54
CA ASN A 603 -41.41 7.88 23.87
C ASN A 603 -40.29 6.89 23.54
N SER A 604 -40.61 5.76 22.90
CA SER A 604 -39.63 4.76 22.46
C SER A 604 -39.03 5.18 21.12
N THR A 605 -37.70 5.27 21.06
CA THR A 605 -36.98 5.33 19.78
C THR A 605 -36.93 3.93 19.13
N LEU A 606 -36.34 3.84 17.92
CA LEU A 606 -35.96 2.57 17.28
C LEU A 606 -35.46 1.54 18.32
N PRO A 607 -35.81 0.25 18.17
CA PRO A 607 -35.15 -0.80 18.95
C PRO A 607 -33.64 -0.65 18.80
N ALA A 608 -32.93 -0.49 19.91
CA ALA A 608 -31.47 -0.28 19.87
C ALA A 608 -30.74 -1.55 19.41
N ALA A 609 -31.35 -2.72 19.65
CA ALA A 609 -30.91 -4.02 19.15
C ALA A 609 -32.06 -5.04 19.29
N ILE A 610 -32.07 -6.04 18.40
CA ILE A 610 -32.99 -7.20 18.42
C ILE A 610 -32.19 -8.48 18.22
N ALA A 611 -32.55 -9.53 18.93
CA ALA A 611 -32.01 -10.88 18.73
C ALA A 611 -33.14 -11.90 18.66
N LEU A 612 -32.96 -12.94 17.83
CA LEU A 612 -33.83 -14.11 17.78
C LEU A 612 -33.06 -15.29 18.39
N ALA A 613 -33.59 -15.89 19.46
CA ALA A 613 -33.00 -17.08 20.05
C ALA A 613 -34.09 -18.02 20.56
N ASN A 614 -33.95 -19.32 20.27
CA ASN A 614 -34.92 -20.36 20.62
C ASN A 614 -36.36 -20.05 20.17
N GLY A 615 -36.50 -19.36 19.03
CA GLY A 615 -37.80 -18.97 18.51
C GLY A 615 -38.47 -17.80 19.25
N ASP A 616 -37.76 -17.06 20.11
CA ASP A 616 -38.26 -15.86 20.78
C ASP A 616 -37.59 -14.58 20.31
N VAL A 617 -38.29 -13.46 20.49
CA VAL A 617 -37.80 -12.12 20.14
C VAL A 617 -37.33 -11.41 21.38
N PHE A 618 -36.06 -11.03 21.39
CA PHE A 618 -35.49 -10.17 22.40
C PHE A 618 -35.29 -8.77 21.84
N SER A 619 -35.76 -7.75 22.54
CA SER A 619 -35.61 -6.36 22.11
C SER A 619 -35.10 -5.45 23.21
N ILE A 620 -34.22 -4.50 22.85
CA ILE A 620 -33.85 -3.37 23.71
C ILE A 620 -34.56 -2.11 23.24
N ARG A 621 -35.26 -1.47 24.16
CA ARG A 621 -35.95 -0.20 23.94
C ARG A 621 -35.27 0.89 24.75
N GLN A 622 -34.98 2.01 24.09
CA GLN A 622 -34.49 3.22 24.74
C GLN A 622 -35.60 4.27 24.82
N PHE A 623 -35.73 4.91 25.98
CA PHE A 623 -36.74 5.94 26.22
C PHE A 623 -36.21 6.98 27.21
N SER A 624 -36.80 8.17 27.22
CA SER A 624 -36.45 9.24 28.16
C SER A 624 -37.44 9.30 29.31
N VAL A 625 -36.93 9.32 30.55
CA VAL A 625 -37.70 9.56 31.79
C VAL A 625 -37.08 10.74 32.51
N SER A 626 -37.82 11.85 32.65
CA SER A 626 -37.33 13.07 33.33
C SER A 626 -36.00 13.60 32.78
N GLY A 627 -35.78 13.49 31.46
CA GLY A 627 -34.53 13.92 30.80
C GLY A 627 -33.39 12.89 30.86
N LEU A 628 -33.60 11.74 31.50
CA LEU A 628 -32.62 10.65 31.59
C LEU A 628 -32.95 9.54 30.59
N LEU A 629 -31.98 9.15 29.77
CA LEU A 629 -32.11 8.02 28.85
C LEU A 629 -32.08 6.70 29.65
N LYS A 630 -33.09 5.84 29.46
CA LYS A 630 -33.24 4.54 30.10
C LYS A 630 -33.32 3.44 29.04
N SER A 631 -32.85 2.24 29.38
CA SER A 631 -33.00 1.04 28.54
C SER A 631 -33.95 0.05 29.23
N GLU A 632 -34.82 -0.58 28.45
CA GLU A 632 -35.68 -1.69 28.88
C GLU A 632 -35.45 -2.87 27.92
N ILE A 633 -35.31 -4.06 28.49
CA ILE A 633 -35.02 -5.29 27.76
C ILE A 633 -36.23 -6.21 27.95
N ASP A 634 -36.77 -6.72 26.85
CA ASP A 634 -37.90 -7.63 26.91
C ASP A 634 -37.71 -8.84 26.00
N ARG A 635 -38.14 -10.00 26.50
CA ARG A 635 -38.28 -11.25 25.75
C ARG A 635 -39.74 -11.44 25.42
N ARG A 636 -40.03 -11.77 24.16
CA ARG A 636 -41.38 -12.02 23.64
C ARG A 636 -41.43 -13.36 22.97
N GLU A 637 -42.55 -14.04 23.14
CA GLU A 637 -42.87 -15.25 22.38
C GLU A 637 -43.02 -14.89 20.89
N ALA A 638 -42.26 -15.50 19.98
CA ALA A 638 -42.35 -15.08 18.56
C ALA A 638 -43.66 -15.48 17.88
N GLY A 639 -44.42 -16.43 18.43
CA GLY A 639 -45.73 -16.80 17.88
C GLY A 639 -46.83 -15.76 18.17
N THR A 640 -46.77 -15.07 19.32
CA THR A 640 -47.86 -14.20 19.80
C THR A 640 -47.43 -12.75 20.02
N GLY A 641 -46.12 -12.49 20.13
CA GLY A 641 -45.56 -11.19 20.46
C GLY A 641 -45.78 -10.76 21.92
N LEU A 642 -46.36 -11.64 22.75
CA LEU A 642 -46.62 -11.36 24.16
C LEU A 642 -45.30 -11.29 24.92
N PRO A 643 -45.11 -10.29 25.81
CA PRO A 643 -43.93 -10.24 26.65
C PRO A 643 -43.96 -11.40 27.63
N LEU A 644 -42.93 -12.26 27.56
CA LEU A 644 -42.68 -13.29 28.56
C LEU A 644 -42.15 -12.62 29.84
N TRP A 645 -41.27 -11.63 29.68
CA TRP A 645 -40.84 -10.75 30.76
C TRP A 645 -40.32 -9.43 30.20
N ILE A 646 -40.26 -8.44 31.09
CA ILE A 646 -39.67 -7.12 30.84
C ILE A 646 -38.78 -6.82 32.03
N THR A 647 -37.52 -6.51 31.77
CA THR A 647 -36.54 -6.18 32.81
C THR A 647 -35.89 -4.83 32.53
N ARG A 648 -35.57 -4.12 33.60
CA ARG A 648 -34.89 -2.82 33.55
C ARG A 648 -33.53 -2.94 34.24
N PRO A 649 -32.42 -2.83 33.51
CA PRO A 649 -31.11 -2.81 34.13
C PRO A 649 -30.95 -1.56 35.04
N GLY A 650 -30.56 -1.78 36.30
CA GLY A 650 -30.23 -0.74 37.28
C GLY A 650 -31.40 -0.24 38.16
N PRO A 651 -31.11 0.44 39.29
CA PRO A 651 -32.11 1.05 40.17
C PRO A 651 -32.86 2.23 39.53
N ALA A 652 -33.99 2.61 40.11
CA ALA A 652 -34.94 3.57 39.51
C ALA A 652 -34.32 4.94 39.15
N ASN A 653 -33.28 5.37 39.85
CA ASN A 653 -32.57 6.64 39.68
C ASN A 653 -31.34 6.59 38.74
N ASP A 654 -30.92 5.43 38.25
CA ASP A 654 -29.69 5.31 37.44
C ASP A 654 -29.92 5.58 35.95
N VAL A 655 -29.01 6.29 35.28
CA VAL A 655 -29.02 6.35 33.80
C VAL A 655 -28.39 5.08 33.27
N VAL A 656 -29.16 4.17 32.67
CA VAL A 656 -28.61 2.94 32.06
C VAL A 656 -28.72 2.97 30.55
N ARG A 657 -27.57 3.09 29.89
CA ARG A 657 -27.44 3.02 28.42
C ARG A 657 -26.88 1.66 28.03
N THR A 658 -27.60 0.96 27.16
CA THR A 658 -27.25 -0.40 26.71
C THR A 658 -27.10 -0.39 25.19
N PRO A 659 -25.87 -0.39 24.63
CA PRO A 659 -25.68 -0.32 23.20
C PRO A 659 -25.57 -1.69 22.51
N VAL A 660 -25.30 -2.78 23.23
CA VAL A 660 -24.95 -4.08 22.62
C VAL A 660 -25.37 -5.24 23.53
N PHE A 661 -25.97 -6.28 22.94
CA PHE A 661 -26.15 -7.58 23.59
C PHE A 661 -26.05 -8.74 22.58
N ALA A 662 -25.75 -9.95 23.05
CA ALA A 662 -25.68 -11.17 22.25
C ALA A 662 -26.50 -12.27 22.92
N ALA A 663 -27.23 -13.06 22.14
CA ALA A 663 -27.91 -14.25 22.66
C ALA A 663 -26.94 -15.43 22.74
N LEU A 664 -27.01 -16.17 23.84
CA LEU A 664 -26.30 -17.43 24.04
C LEU A 664 -27.10 -18.59 23.44
N PRO A 665 -26.45 -19.72 23.09
CA PRO A 665 -27.14 -20.92 22.61
C PRO A 665 -28.22 -21.45 23.58
N GLY A 666 -28.06 -21.23 24.88
CA GLY A 666 -29.07 -21.57 25.90
C GLY A 666 -30.30 -20.65 25.93
N GLY A 667 -30.30 -19.56 25.17
CA GLY A 667 -31.35 -18.53 25.14
C GLY A 667 -31.12 -17.35 26.08
N ASP A 668 -30.12 -17.43 26.96
CA ASP A 668 -29.72 -16.33 27.84
C ASP A 668 -29.19 -15.15 27.02
N LEU A 669 -29.31 -13.93 27.56
CA LEU A 669 -28.77 -12.75 26.91
C LEU A 669 -27.57 -12.20 27.66
N LEU A 670 -26.53 -11.83 26.93
CA LEU A 670 -25.40 -11.09 27.47
C LEU A 670 -25.45 -9.66 27.02
N PHE A 671 -25.42 -8.70 27.95
CA PHE A 671 -25.48 -7.27 27.62
C PHE A 671 -24.43 -6.46 28.36
N THR A 672 -24.05 -5.33 27.75
CA THR A 672 -23.24 -4.30 28.41
C THR A 672 -24.06 -3.05 28.68
N ALA A 673 -24.01 -2.58 29.92
CA ALA A 673 -24.71 -1.38 30.38
C ALA A 673 -23.70 -0.34 30.89
N ARG A 674 -24.08 0.93 30.86
CA ARG A 674 -23.39 2.00 31.60
C ARG A 674 -24.35 2.62 32.61
N THR A 675 -24.10 2.52 33.92
CA THR A 675 -24.87 3.24 34.95
C THR A 675 -24.23 4.59 35.28
N TYR A 676 -25.03 5.60 35.61
CA TYR A 676 -24.55 6.83 36.23
C TYR A 676 -25.14 6.91 37.64
N SER A 677 -24.29 6.75 38.65
CA SER A 677 -24.70 6.84 40.06
C SER A 677 -24.55 8.28 40.56
N PHE A 678 -25.56 8.77 41.29
CA PHE A 678 -25.50 10.05 42.02
C PHE A 678 -24.88 9.88 43.41
N ASP A 679 -23.73 9.20 43.51
CA ASP A 679 -22.97 9.19 44.77
C ASP A 679 -22.41 10.61 45.00
N PRO A 680 -22.79 11.32 46.08
CA PRO A 680 -22.37 12.70 46.31
C PRO A 680 -20.85 12.87 46.45
N ASN A 681 -20.10 11.78 46.67
CA ASN A 681 -18.63 11.79 46.75
C ASN A 681 -17.93 11.49 45.41
N LEU A 682 -18.67 11.13 44.36
CA LEU A 682 -18.15 10.77 43.04
C LEU A 682 -19.03 11.39 41.96
N SER A 683 -18.90 12.69 41.74
CA SER A 683 -19.68 13.39 40.71
C SER A 683 -19.37 12.85 39.32
N ASN A 684 -20.40 12.43 38.58
CA ASN A 684 -20.39 12.09 37.15
C ASN A 684 -19.61 10.84 36.67
N ALA A 685 -19.32 9.86 37.53
CA ALA A 685 -18.66 8.64 37.08
C ALA A 685 -19.64 7.61 36.45
N SER A 686 -19.41 7.24 35.18
CA SER A 686 -20.19 6.22 34.45
C SER A 686 -19.62 4.81 34.70
N ARG A 687 -20.39 3.88 35.30
CA ARG A 687 -19.97 2.49 35.56
C ARG A 687 -20.36 1.59 34.39
N PRO A 688 -19.42 1.10 33.57
CA PRO A 688 -19.73 0.02 32.66
C PRO A 688 -19.96 -1.28 33.45
N LEU A 689 -20.92 -2.08 32.99
CA LEU A 689 -21.34 -3.32 33.61
C LEU A 689 -21.52 -4.40 32.54
N TRP A 690 -21.18 -5.64 32.90
CA TRP A 690 -21.40 -6.85 32.11
C TRP A 690 -22.36 -7.77 32.86
N ALA A 691 -23.43 -8.20 32.19
CA ALA A 691 -24.43 -9.05 32.80
C ALA A 691 -25.04 -10.05 31.84
N ARG A 692 -25.48 -11.15 32.44
CA ARG A 692 -26.34 -12.17 31.84
C ARG A 692 -27.78 -11.93 32.26
N ILE A 693 -28.72 -12.13 31.35
CA ILE A 693 -30.14 -12.18 31.64
C ILE A 693 -30.57 -13.62 31.40
N ASP A 694 -31.05 -14.25 32.46
CA ASP A 694 -31.64 -15.59 32.38
C ASP A 694 -32.83 -15.56 31.43
N ALA A 695 -32.79 -16.44 30.43
CA ALA A 695 -33.80 -16.51 29.39
C ALA A 695 -35.19 -16.71 30.01
N GLY A 696 -35.32 -17.61 30.98
CA GLY A 696 -36.61 -18.04 31.53
C GLY A 696 -37.32 -16.97 32.36
N SER A 697 -36.57 -16.22 33.15
CA SER A 697 -37.10 -15.34 34.21
C SER A 697 -36.86 -13.86 34.00
N GLY A 698 -35.95 -13.48 33.09
CA GLY A 698 -35.54 -12.08 32.91
C GLY A 698 -34.70 -11.55 34.08
N GLN A 699 -34.25 -12.42 34.98
CA GLN A 699 -33.36 -12.05 36.08
C GLN A 699 -31.99 -11.67 35.54
N ILE A 700 -31.48 -10.54 36.03
CA ILE A 700 -30.18 -10.00 35.66
C ILE A 700 -29.14 -10.52 36.66
N GLU A 701 -28.17 -11.28 36.16
CA GLU A 701 -26.98 -11.69 36.87
C GLU A 701 -25.79 -10.84 36.42
N TRP A 702 -25.22 -10.08 37.35
CA TRP A 702 -24.03 -9.28 37.09
C TRP A 702 -22.78 -10.15 37.19
N ILE A 703 -22.29 -10.62 36.04
CA ILE A 703 -21.11 -11.47 35.92
C ILE A 703 -19.84 -10.73 36.41
N HIS A 704 -19.80 -9.40 36.26
CA HIS A 704 -18.71 -8.58 36.78
C HIS A 704 -19.26 -7.33 37.49
N SER A 705 -19.01 -7.23 38.80
CA SER A 705 -19.43 -6.11 39.65
C SER A 705 -18.18 -5.43 40.24
N PRO A 706 -17.91 -4.14 39.96
CA PRO A 706 -16.67 -3.52 40.40
C PRO A 706 -16.58 -3.48 41.94
N LEU A 707 -15.47 -3.97 42.49
CA LEU A 707 -15.19 -3.85 43.92
C LEU A 707 -15.05 -2.36 44.30
N PRO A 708 -15.48 -1.95 45.51
CA PRO A 708 -15.51 -0.54 45.89
C PRO A 708 -14.15 0.19 45.86
N THR A 709 -13.02 -0.53 45.89
CA THR A 709 -11.75 0.12 46.27
C THR A 709 -10.53 -0.06 45.37
N ARG A 710 -10.39 -1.03 44.45
CA ARG A 710 -9.12 -1.18 43.68
C ARG A 710 -9.22 -1.67 42.23
N ASP A 711 -10.24 -2.43 41.87
CA ASP A 711 -10.46 -2.88 40.49
C ASP A 711 -11.72 -2.25 39.96
N ARG A 712 -11.56 -1.03 39.47
CA ARG A 712 -12.73 -0.21 39.20
C ARG A 712 -12.92 -0.18 37.68
N TRP A 713 -14.15 -0.47 37.25
CA TRP A 713 -14.70 -0.21 35.90
C TRP A 713 -14.23 -1.19 34.80
N MET A 714 -15.10 -2.08 34.30
CA MET A 714 -14.85 -2.92 33.10
C MET A 714 -16.01 -2.79 32.09
N SER A 715 -15.73 -2.41 30.83
CA SER A 715 -16.73 -2.47 29.74
C SER A 715 -16.35 -3.53 28.72
N VAL A 716 -17.23 -4.50 28.47
CA VAL A 716 -16.99 -5.58 27.51
C VAL A 716 -17.84 -5.36 26.26
N ARG A 717 -17.21 -5.38 25.08
CA ARG A 717 -17.88 -5.29 23.79
C ARG A 717 -17.53 -6.49 22.92
N PRO A 718 -18.51 -7.31 22.50
CA PRO A 718 -18.22 -8.38 21.54
C PRO A 718 -17.66 -7.79 20.25
N ILE A 719 -16.68 -8.47 19.67
CA ILE A 719 -16.08 -8.17 18.36
C ILE A 719 -16.35 -9.33 17.41
N ALA A 720 -16.24 -9.08 16.10
CA ALA A 720 -16.41 -10.13 15.10
C ALA A 720 -15.35 -11.22 15.31
N GLY A 721 -15.77 -12.49 15.31
CA GLY A 721 -14.94 -13.63 15.69
C GLY A 721 -15.61 -14.47 16.77
N ALA A 722 -16.06 -15.66 16.39
CA ALA A 722 -16.62 -16.63 17.31
C ALA A 722 -16.19 -18.04 16.90
N THR A 723 -15.94 -18.86 17.90
CA THR A 723 -15.93 -20.32 17.77
C THR A 723 -17.30 -20.84 18.24
N PRO A 724 -17.63 -22.12 18.02
CA PRO A 724 -18.88 -22.70 18.53
C PRO A 724 -19.07 -22.55 20.05
N SER A 725 -17.99 -22.36 20.82
CA SER A 725 -18.02 -22.28 22.29
C SER A 725 -17.59 -20.93 22.86
N LYS A 726 -17.02 -20.01 22.07
CA LYS A 726 -16.50 -18.74 22.58
C LYS A 726 -16.71 -17.58 21.62
N LYS A 727 -16.94 -16.37 22.14
CA LYS A 727 -17.02 -15.13 21.36
C LYS A 727 -15.96 -14.14 21.83
N TRP A 728 -15.24 -13.53 20.91
CA TRP A 728 -14.24 -12.53 21.26
C TRP A 728 -14.88 -11.22 21.72
N ALA A 729 -14.23 -10.55 22.67
CA ALA A 729 -14.67 -9.26 23.16
C ALA A 729 -13.50 -8.34 23.55
N ARG A 730 -13.75 -7.04 23.49
CA ARG A 730 -12.86 -5.99 24.00
C ARG A 730 -13.30 -5.59 25.39
N SER A 731 -12.44 -5.72 26.39
CA SER A 731 -12.60 -5.12 27.72
C SER A 731 -11.94 -3.73 27.77
N LEU A 732 -12.49 -2.84 28.60
CA LEU A 732 -11.93 -1.53 28.93
C LEU A 732 -11.89 -1.41 30.44
N ARG A 733 -10.69 -1.23 31.04
CA ARG A 733 -10.47 -1.12 32.49
C ARG A 733 -9.98 0.28 32.88
N TYR A 734 -10.31 0.74 34.09
CA TYR A 734 -9.74 1.97 34.65
C TYR A 734 -8.91 1.65 35.90
N LEU A 735 -7.61 1.95 35.89
CA LEU A 735 -6.74 1.70 37.05
C LEU A 735 -6.45 2.98 37.83
N ASP A 736 -6.47 2.84 39.15
CA ASP A 736 -6.26 3.90 40.14
C ASP A 736 -4.81 3.78 40.62
N ASP A 737 -3.94 4.71 40.21
CA ASP A 737 -2.71 4.95 40.95
C ASP A 737 -3.08 5.82 42.16
N SER A 738 -2.47 5.52 43.31
CA SER A 738 -2.62 6.19 44.60
C SER A 738 -2.57 7.72 44.59
N ASP A 739 -2.14 8.34 43.49
CA ASP A 739 -2.06 9.79 43.26
C ASP A 739 -3.26 10.39 42.47
N GLY A 740 -4.35 9.66 42.26
CA GLY A 740 -5.60 10.20 41.68
C GLY A 740 -5.54 10.42 40.16
N ARG A 741 -4.69 9.67 39.46
CA ARG A 741 -4.66 9.56 38.00
C ARG A 741 -5.40 8.30 37.57
N TYR A 742 -6.30 8.45 36.60
CA TYR A 742 -7.08 7.34 36.04
C TYR A 742 -6.44 6.86 34.73
N ASP A 743 -6.04 5.59 34.67
CA ASP A 743 -5.51 4.96 33.45
C ASP A 743 -6.61 4.18 32.74
N GLU A 744 -6.97 4.54 31.50
CA GLU A 744 -7.82 3.72 30.63
C GLU A 744 -6.99 2.62 29.95
N ARG A 745 -7.39 1.36 30.12
CA ARG A 745 -6.74 0.20 29.49
C ARG A 745 -7.71 -0.54 28.62
N TYR A 746 -7.38 -0.77 27.36
CA TYR A 746 -8.14 -1.68 26.50
C TYR A 746 -7.47 -3.04 26.46
N ALA A 747 -8.28 -4.09 26.51
CA ALA A 747 -7.82 -5.47 26.50
C ALA A 747 -8.72 -6.36 25.66
N LEU A 748 -8.19 -7.49 25.19
CA LEU A 748 -8.96 -8.53 24.52
C LEU A 748 -9.28 -9.65 25.51
N THR A 749 -10.50 -10.16 25.48
CA THR A 749 -10.96 -11.27 26.30
C THR A 749 -11.90 -12.16 25.49
N GLN A 750 -12.12 -13.38 25.95
CA GLN A 750 -13.12 -14.28 25.38
C GLN A 750 -14.32 -14.39 26.32
N ILE A 751 -15.51 -14.32 25.74
CA ILE A 751 -16.77 -14.67 26.39
C ILE A 751 -16.99 -16.16 26.13
N ASP A 752 -17.07 -16.96 27.17
CA ASP A 752 -17.54 -18.34 27.07
C ASP A 752 -19.03 -18.33 26.72
N LEU A 753 -19.41 -18.99 25.63
CA LEU A 753 -20.80 -19.02 25.16
C LEU A 753 -21.66 -20.02 25.95
N ALA A 754 -21.07 -20.86 26.80
CA ALA A 754 -21.80 -21.76 27.67
C ALA A 754 -22.42 -21.03 28.88
N ASP A 755 -21.69 -20.09 29.47
CA ASP A 755 -22.11 -19.42 30.72
C ASP A 755 -21.98 -17.89 30.71
N GLY A 756 -21.36 -17.29 29.70
CA GLY A 756 -21.11 -15.86 29.58
C GLY A 756 -19.92 -15.33 30.38
N SER A 757 -19.15 -16.22 31.01
CA SER A 757 -17.96 -15.87 31.77
C SER A 757 -16.88 -15.28 30.87
N LEU A 758 -16.06 -14.41 31.44
CA LEU A 758 -14.92 -13.80 30.75
C LEU A 758 -13.69 -14.63 31.06
N SER A 759 -12.98 -15.04 30.00
CA SER A 759 -11.61 -15.58 30.13
C SER A 759 -10.65 -14.47 30.59
N PRO A 760 -9.46 -14.81 31.09
CA PRO A 760 -8.42 -13.83 31.41
C PRO A 760 -8.19 -12.83 30.28
N GLU A 761 -7.87 -11.59 30.63
CA GLU A 761 -7.52 -10.56 29.63
C GLU A 761 -6.21 -10.95 28.94
N HIS A 762 -6.24 -11.04 27.62
CA HIS A 762 -5.17 -11.52 26.76
C HIS A 762 -4.28 -10.40 26.20
N LEU A 763 -4.61 -9.11 26.37
CA LEU A 763 -3.89 -7.98 25.76
C LEU A 763 -3.96 -6.72 26.62
N TYR A 764 -2.90 -5.89 26.70
CA TYR A 764 -2.99 -4.50 27.15
C TYR A 764 -2.68 -3.56 25.99
N VAL A 765 -3.49 -2.52 25.74
CA VAL A 765 -3.33 -1.67 24.54
C VAL A 765 -2.79 -0.26 24.87
N GLN A 766 -2.28 0.00 26.08
CA GLN A 766 -1.60 1.27 26.37
C GLN A 766 -0.75 1.24 27.66
N GLU A 767 0.46 1.83 27.61
CA GLU A 767 1.35 2.07 28.76
C GLU A 767 1.55 3.58 29.08
N LEU A 768 1.34 3.89 30.37
CA LEU A 768 1.86 4.86 31.35
C LEU A 768 2.13 6.38 31.15
N ASP A 769 2.28 7.00 29.95
CA ASP A 769 2.84 8.39 29.95
C ASP A 769 2.10 9.52 29.23
N LEU A 770 0.85 9.36 28.76
CA LEU A 770 0.12 10.49 28.16
C LEU A 770 -1.35 10.57 28.59
N PRO A 771 -1.85 11.77 29.02
CA PRO A 771 -3.24 11.94 29.38
C PRO A 771 -4.17 11.74 28.18
N LEU A 772 -5.29 11.05 28.42
CA LEU A 772 -6.42 10.83 27.50
C LEU A 772 -7.04 12.11 26.91
N SER A 773 -6.61 13.30 27.34
CA SER A 773 -7.11 14.59 26.87
C SER A 773 -6.41 15.12 25.61
N SER A 774 -5.48 14.39 25.01
CA SER A 774 -4.79 14.79 23.78
C SER A 774 -5.59 14.38 22.54
N PRO A 775 -6.26 15.29 21.78
CA PRO A 775 -7.25 14.96 20.75
C PRO A 775 -6.70 14.34 19.45
N GLY A 776 -5.56 13.67 19.45
CA GLY A 776 -4.85 13.36 18.20
C GLY A 776 -3.94 12.13 18.16
N ARG A 777 -3.89 11.25 19.16
CA ARG A 777 -3.04 10.04 19.07
C ARG A 777 -3.68 8.77 19.64
N SER A 778 -3.64 7.74 18.80
CA SER A 778 -3.79 6.29 19.03
C SER A 778 -5.12 5.78 19.61
N LEU A 779 -6.06 5.44 18.72
CA LEU A 779 -7.09 4.43 18.98
C LEU A 779 -6.74 3.22 18.10
N VAL A 780 -6.23 2.18 18.74
CA VAL A 780 -6.12 0.84 18.16
C VAL A 780 -7.54 0.25 18.16
N SER A 781 -8.06 -0.05 16.98
CA SER A 781 -9.44 -0.49 16.72
C SER A 781 -9.42 -1.91 16.18
N VAL A 782 -9.73 -2.90 17.01
CA VAL A 782 -9.79 -4.30 16.59
C VAL A 782 -10.96 -4.48 15.62
N THR A 783 -10.68 -4.88 14.37
CA THR A 783 -11.69 -5.02 13.30
C THR A 783 -12.24 -6.44 13.17
N GLY A 784 -11.52 -7.46 13.65
CA GLY A 784 -12.00 -8.85 13.67
C GLY A 784 -11.01 -9.83 14.30
N VAL A 785 -11.50 -11.01 14.68
CA VAL A 785 -10.69 -12.12 15.21
C VAL A 785 -11.08 -13.42 14.52
N ALA A 786 -10.12 -14.15 13.98
CA ALA A 786 -10.35 -15.45 13.35
C ALA A 786 -10.59 -16.56 14.41
N GLY A 787 -11.11 -17.70 13.97
CA GLY A 787 -11.45 -18.82 14.85
C GLY A 787 -10.26 -19.47 15.56
N ASP A 788 -9.04 -19.25 15.05
CA ASP A 788 -7.77 -19.69 15.62
C ASP A 788 -7.18 -18.70 16.64
N GLY A 789 -7.77 -17.51 16.79
CA GLY A 789 -7.30 -16.44 17.66
C GLY A 789 -6.50 -15.32 16.97
N THR A 790 -6.35 -15.35 15.65
CA THR A 790 -5.67 -14.29 14.89
C THR A 790 -6.49 -13.00 14.90
N VAL A 791 -5.93 -11.88 15.37
CA VAL A 791 -6.65 -10.59 15.54
C VAL A 791 -6.21 -9.56 14.49
N GLN A 792 -7.16 -8.96 13.79
CA GLN A 792 -6.91 -7.80 12.93
C GLN A 792 -7.13 -6.49 13.68
N VAL A 793 -6.19 -5.56 13.52
CA VAL A 793 -6.18 -4.30 14.25
C VAL A 793 -5.98 -3.10 13.32
N GLU A 794 -6.92 -2.15 13.36
CA GLU A 794 -6.82 -0.82 12.74
C GLU A 794 -6.02 0.09 13.67
N ASN A 795 -4.83 0.49 13.25
CA ASN A 795 -4.05 1.47 13.98
C ASN A 795 -4.39 2.89 13.50
N ARG A 796 -5.01 3.71 14.35
CA ARG A 796 -5.21 5.15 14.08
C ARG A 796 -4.05 6.04 14.51
N SER A 797 -2.89 5.48 14.87
CA SER A 797 -1.71 6.28 15.10
C SER A 797 -1.25 6.88 13.78
N VAL A 798 -1.59 8.15 13.59
CA VAL A 798 -0.88 9.00 12.63
C VAL A 798 0.54 9.12 13.18
N ASN A 799 1.47 8.36 12.62
CA ASN A 799 2.88 8.56 12.94
C ASN A 799 3.31 9.97 12.49
N ALA A 800 4.54 10.38 12.78
CA ALA A 800 5.06 11.68 12.34
C ALA A 800 4.97 11.91 10.81
N ALA A 801 4.62 10.88 10.02
CA ALA A 801 4.45 10.88 8.58
C ALA A 801 2.99 11.01 8.07
N GLY A 802 1.97 11.19 8.91
CA GLY A 802 0.62 11.50 8.44
C GLY A 802 -0.20 10.31 7.93
N LEU A 803 0.23 9.07 8.18
CA LEU A 803 -0.39 7.84 7.65
C LEU A 803 -0.99 6.98 8.76
N SER A 804 -2.20 6.44 8.53
CA SER A 804 -2.83 5.34 9.30
C SER A 804 -2.77 4.06 8.46
N PRO A 805 -1.74 3.20 8.61
CA PRO A 805 -1.74 1.87 8.00
C PRO A 805 -2.52 0.86 8.88
N PRO A 806 -3.45 0.07 8.31
CA PRO A 806 -4.02 -1.09 8.98
C PRO A 806 -3.06 -2.28 8.84
N ARG A 807 -2.82 -3.04 9.92
CA ARG A 807 -1.93 -4.23 9.89
C ARG A 807 -2.70 -5.47 10.33
N LEU A 808 -2.63 -6.54 9.54
CA LEU A 808 -3.02 -7.90 9.96
C LEU A 808 -1.90 -8.44 10.84
N GLN A 809 -2.21 -8.87 12.05
CA GLN A 809 -1.23 -9.37 13.02
C GLN A 809 -1.69 -10.73 13.56
N ARG A 810 -0.73 -11.65 13.72
CA ARG A 810 -0.97 -12.94 14.36
C ARG A 810 -0.75 -12.78 15.86
N TRP A 811 -1.73 -13.19 16.65
CA TRP A 811 -1.69 -13.15 18.11
C TRP A 811 -1.71 -14.60 18.65
N PRO A 812 -1.26 -14.85 19.90
CA PRO A 812 -1.07 -16.20 20.41
C PRO A 812 -2.35 -17.05 20.34
N ALA A 813 -2.16 -18.36 20.22
CA ALA A 813 -3.25 -19.33 20.14
C ALA A 813 -4.15 -19.31 21.39
N VAL A 814 -5.42 -19.72 21.18
CA VAL A 814 -6.45 -19.82 22.23
C VAL A 814 -5.93 -20.63 23.44
N GLY A 815 -5.76 -19.96 24.60
CA GLY A 815 -5.40 -20.57 25.89
C GLY A 815 -3.97 -20.35 26.38
N ALA A 816 -3.15 -19.54 25.67
CA ALA A 816 -1.82 -19.17 26.15
C ALA A 816 -1.87 -18.05 27.21
N ASP A 817 -1.14 -18.22 28.32
CA ASP A 817 -1.03 -17.24 29.42
C ASP A 817 0.04 -16.15 29.15
N SER A 818 0.75 -16.22 28.02
CA SER A 818 1.84 -15.30 27.63
C SER A 818 1.92 -15.11 26.11
N GLY A 819 2.67 -14.09 25.68
CA GLY A 819 3.05 -13.88 24.28
C GLY A 819 4.07 -14.92 23.79
N ASP A 820 4.39 -14.87 22.49
CA ASP A 820 5.33 -15.81 21.88
C ASP A 820 6.74 -15.55 22.41
N ILE A 821 7.10 -14.30 22.70
CA ILE A 821 8.40 -13.92 23.29
C ILE A 821 8.24 -13.51 24.77
N VAL A 822 9.05 -14.13 25.64
CA VAL A 822 9.09 -13.85 27.07
C VAL A 822 10.51 -13.44 27.48
N LEU A 823 10.67 -12.27 28.08
CA LEU A 823 11.90 -11.77 28.67
C LEU A 823 11.79 -11.80 30.19
N ARG A 824 12.77 -12.38 30.87
CA ARG A 824 12.78 -12.52 32.33
C ARG A 824 14.14 -12.14 32.92
N HIS A 825 14.17 -11.29 33.94
CA HIS A 825 15.39 -11.04 34.70
C HIS A 825 15.79 -12.25 35.54
N LEU A 826 17.07 -12.62 35.51
CA LEU A 826 17.67 -13.67 36.33
C LEU A 826 18.38 -13.05 37.54
N GLY A 827 17.61 -12.72 38.57
CA GLY A 827 18.12 -12.15 39.82
C GLY A 827 17.01 -11.91 40.83
N ASP A 828 17.37 -11.47 42.04
CA ASP A 828 16.40 -11.06 43.05
C ASP A 828 15.63 -9.81 42.58
N ALA A 829 14.37 -9.65 43.01
CA ALA A 829 13.52 -8.51 42.65
C ALA A 829 13.95 -7.18 43.30
N ASP A 830 14.98 -7.21 44.14
CA ASP A 830 15.54 -6.04 44.79
C ASP A 830 16.34 -5.17 43.79
N PRO A 831 16.43 -3.85 44.00
CA PRO A 831 17.26 -2.97 43.18
C PRO A 831 18.69 -3.47 43.05
N ILE A 832 19.21 -3.54 41.83
CA ILE A 832 20.59 -3.97 41.54
C ILE A 832 21.55 -2.90 42.03
N THR A 833 22.39 -3.24 43.02
CA THR A 833 23.37 -2.29 43.57
C THR A 833 24.80 -2.62 43.14
N ALA A 834 25.53 -1.61 42.69
CA ALA A 834 26.91 -1.79 42.23
C ALA A 834 27.86 -0.75 42.86
N LEU A 835 29.08 -1.18 43.17
CA LEU A 835 30.12 -0.33 43.77
C LEU A 835 31.02 0.37 42.73
N GLY A 836 30.87 0.04 41.45
CA GLY A 836 31.65 0.58 40.33
C GLY A 836 30.80 1.34 39.30
N PRO A 837 31.42 1.81 38.20
CA PRO A 837 30.74 2.57 37.13
C PRO A 837 29.79 1.73 36.27
N SER A 838 29.84 0.40 36.39
CA SER A 838 28.98 -0.53 35.66
C SER A 838 28.62 -1.76 36.50
N THR A 839 27.58 -2.49 36.08
CA THR A 839 27.17 -3.78 36.64
C THR A 839 26.67 -4.72 35.55
N LEU A 840 26.78 -6.03 35.80
CA LEU A 840 26.19 -7.04 34.92
C LEU A 840 24.77 -7.37 35.36
N VAL A 841 23.90 -7.59 34.38
CA VAL A 841 22.51 -8.01 34.54
C VAL A 841 22.21 -9.13 33.56
N GLU A 842 21.53 -10.16 34.02
CA GLU A 842 21.26 -11.37 33.25
C GLU A 842 19.78 -11.52 32.95
N PHE A 843 19.44 -11.93 31.73
CA PHE A 843 18.08 -12.16 31.28
C PHE A 843 17.96 -13.51 30.57
N GLU A 844 16.78 -14.11 30.69
CA GLU A 844 16.34 -15.20 29.85
C GLU A 844 15.30 -14.69 28.85
N LEU A 845 15.53 -15.00 27.57
CA LEU A 845 14.63 -14.72 26.47
C LEU A 845 14.12 -16.04 25.90
N ALA A 846 12.83 -16.31 26.05
CA ALA A 846 12.20 -17.55 25.58
C ALA A 846 11.22 -17.27 24.45
N ASN A 847 11.26 -18.09 23.40
CA ASN A 847 10.18 -18.25 22.44
C ASN A 847 9.29 -19.40 22.92
N THR A 848 8.06 -19.12 23.29
CA THR A 848 7.07 -20.12 23.74
C THR A 848 6.24 -20.71 22.57
N SER A 849 6.46 -20.19 21.36
CA SER A 849 5.80 -20.64 20.13
C SER A 849 6.41 -21.92 19.57
N THR A 850 5.57 -22.72 18.90
CA THR A 850 6.02 -23.86 18.07
C THR A 850 6.60 -23.42 16.72
N SER A 851 6.58 -22.12 16.42
CA SER A 851 7.15 -21.54 15.20
C SER A 851 8.46 -20.81 15.51
N ALA A 852 9.36 -20.73 14.53
CA ALA A 852 10.55 -19.90 14.65
C ALA A 852 10.17 -18.42 14.51
N VAL A 853 10.79 -17.57 15.32
CA VAL A 853 10.69 -16.10 15.28
C VAL A 853 12.07 -15.54 14.88
N PRO A 854 12.34 -15.36 13.58
CA PRO A 854 13.55 -14.68 13.13
C PRO A 854 13.47 -13.18 13.45
N GLY A 855 14.59 -12.48 13.55
CA GLY A 855 14.65 -11.03 13.55
C GLY A 855 14.18 -10.31 14.82
N VAL A 856 14.22 -10.97 15.98
CA VAL A 856 13.87 -10.36 17.27
C VAL A 856 14.90 -9.29 17.63
N VAL A 857 14.42 -8.06 17.85
CA VAL A 857 15.19 -6.89 18.22
C VAL A 857 15.24 -6.77 19.74
N VAL A 858 16.39 -7.04 20.34
CA VAL A 858 16.62 -6.80 21.77
C VAL A 858 17.27 -5.46 22.01
N GLY A 859 16.77 -4.71 22.99
CA GLY A 859 17.21 -3.33 23.22
C GLY A 859 17.13 -2.87 24.66
N PHE A 860 17.70 -1.70 24.92
CA PHE A 860 17.71 -1.06 26.24
C PHE A 860 17.40 0.44 26.14
N SER A 861 16.60 0.95 27.07
CA SER A 861 16.33 2.38 27.23
C SER A 861 16.29 2.81 28.70
N SER A 862 16.67 4.05 28.96
CA SER A 862 16.59 4.70 30.29
C SER A 862 16.11 6.13 30.09
N PRO A 863 14.78 6.37 30.17
CA PRO A 863 14.17 7.62 29.71
C PRO A 863 14.55 8.84 30.56
N ASP A 864 14.79 8.66 31.86
CA ASP A 864 14.97 9.79 32.79
C ASP A 864 16.40 9.94 33.34
N ASP A 865 17.17 8.85 33.41
CA ASP A 865 18.43 8.79 34.18
C ASP A 865 19.68 8.62 33.31
N GLY A 866 19.53 8.45 31.99
CA GLY A 866 20.64 8.42 31.04
C GLY A 866 21.55 7.19 31.12
N LEU A 867 21.11 6.09 31.76
CA LEU A 867 21.85 4.83 31.77
C LEU A 867 22.12 4.33 30.33
N LYS A 868 23.17 3.54 30.17
CA LYS A 868 23.51 2.86 28.90
C LYS A 868 23.74 1.38 29.16
N ALA A 869 23.29 0.51 28.28
CA ALA A 869 23.58 -0.92 28.39
C ALA A 869 24.28 -1.44 27.13
N GLN A 870 25.12 -2.46 27.31
CA GLN A 870 25.77 -3.19 26.22
C GLN A 870 25.64 -4.69 26.45
N ILE A 871 25.25 -5.43 25.41
CA ILE A 871 25.22 -6.89 25.48
C ILE A 871 26.67 -7.44 25.48
N ARG A 872 27.00 -8.26 26.47
CA ARG A 872 28.32 -8.89 26.69
C ARG A 872 28.35 -10.35 26.31
N SER A 873 27.24 -11.06 26.51
CA SER A 873 27.09 -12.47 26.15
C SER A 873 25.68 -12.74 25.64
N CYS A 874 25.58 -13.67 24.69
CA CYS A 874 24.34 -14.26 24.23
C CYS A 874 24.60 -15.75 24.02
N GLN A 875 23.81 -16.62 24.67
CA GLN A 875 23.95 -18.07 24.58
C GLN A 875 22.58 -18.72 24.42
N VAL A 876 22.42 -19.61 23.43
CA VAL A 876 21.23 -20.47 23.33
C VAL A 876 21.35 -21.57 24.39
N ILE A 877 20.40 -21.63 25.33
CA ILE A 877 20.36 -22.65 26.40
C ILE A 877 19.47 -23.83 25.98
N ALA A 878 18.39 -23.57 25.23
CA ALA A 878 17.48 -24.60 24.71
C ALA A 878 16.94 -24.23 23.33
N GLY A 879 16.61 -25.23 22.51
CA GLY A 879 16.10 -25.04 21.14
C GLY A 879 17.18 -24.63 20.12
N ALA A 880 16.75 -24.02 19.02
CA ALA A 880 17.64 -23.47 17.98
C ALA A 880 17.55 -21.94 17.99
N GLY A 881 18.60 -21.24 17.57
CA GLY A 881 18.58 -19.78 17.47
C GLY A 881 19.93 -19.22 17.08
N LEU A 882 19.97 -17.94 16.70
CA LEU A 882 21.17 -17.25 16.29
C LEU A 882 21.38 -15.99 17.13
N CYS A 883 22.49 -15.95 17.86
CA CYS A 883 22.94 -14.76 18.56
C CYS A 883 23.56 -13.74 17.58
N PRO A 884 23.58 -12.44 17.93
CA PRO A 884 24.17 -11.40 17.08
C PRO A 884 25.65 -11.70 16.77
N THR A 885 26.06 -11.52 15.50
CA THR A 885 27.45 -11.76 15.06
C THR A 885 28.46 -10.75 15.61
N VAL A 886 28.00 -9.60 16.11
CA VAL A 886 28.83 -8.57 16.75
C VAL A 886 28.16 -8.13 18.06
N LEU A 887 28.72 -8.55 19.19
CA LEU A 887 28.27 -8.10 20.51
C LEU A 887 28.89 -6.71 20.78
N GLY A 888 28.06 -5.66 20.89
CA GLY A 888 28.54 -4.27 20.79
C GLY A 888 27.47 -3.20 21.09
N GLY A 889 27.91 -1.98 21.43
CA GLY A 889 27.07 -0.87 21.95
C GLY A 889 26.09 -0.19 21.00
N SER A 890 25.43 -0.93 20.11
CA SER A 890 24.18 -0.46 19.50
C SER A 890 23.05 -0.55 20.53
N LEU A 891 22.13 0.42 20.50
CA LEU A 891 20.96 0.47 21.40
C LEU A 891 20.01 -0.73 21.19
N ASP A 892 20.00 -1.27 19.98
CA ASP A 892 19.20 -2.43 19.57
C ASP A 892 20.10 -3.46 18.85
N GLN A 893 19.84 -4.75 19.06
CA GLN A 893 20.55 -5.90 18.50
C GLN A 893 19.54 -6.91 17.96
N VAL A 894 19.86 -7.59 16.86
CA VAL A 894 18.93 -8.53 16.21
C VAL A 894 19.38 -9.97 16.43
N LEU A 895 18.47 -10.84 16.86
CA LEU A 895 18.68 -12.27 17.08
C LEU A 895 17.52 -13.10 16.50
N ASP A 896 17.76 -14.40 16.29
CA ASP A 896 16.72 -15.33 15.82
C ASP A 896 16.42 -16.38 16.90
N LEU A 897 15.13 -16.60 17.20
CA LEU A 897 14.69 -17.67 18.11
C LEU A 897 13.97 -18.76 17.32
N GLY A 898 14.45 -20.00 17.40
CA GLY A 898 13.74 -21.17 16.88
C GLY A 898 12.53 -21.53 17.74
N PRO A 899 11.74 -22.53 17.31
CA PRO A 899 10.59 -23.03 18.08
C PRO A 899 10.99 -23.45 19.50
N ASN A 900 10.24 -23.02 20.51
CA ASN A 900 10.49 -23.35 21.91
C ASN A 900 11.93 -23.03 22.40
N ALA A 901 12.59 -22.05 21.79
CA ALA A 901 13.98 -21.71 22.11
C ALA A 901 14.09 -20.86 23.37
N VAL A 902 15.17 -21.04 24.14
CA VAL A 902 15.51 -20.21 25.29
C VAL A 902 16.95 -19.73 25.14
N MET A 903 17.15 -18.43 25.27
CA MET A 903 18.44 -17.74 25.21
C MET A 903 18.76 -17.05 26.53
N HIS A 904 20.02 -17.09 26.93
CA HIS A 904 20.61 -16.31 28.01
C HIS A 904 21.29 -15.08 27.45
N LEU A 905 20.91 -13.90 27.94
CA LEU A 905 21.51 -12.62 27.57
C LEU A 905 22.17 -12.00 28.81
N VAL A 906 23.41 -11.55 28.67
CA VAL A 906 24.12 -10.81 29.73
C VAL A 906 24.39 -9.40 29.24
N TYR A 907 23.83 -8.42 29.94
CA TYR A 907 24.04 -7.00 29.69
C TYR A 907 24.98 -6.39 30.73
N GLU A 908 25.87 -5.52 30.30
CA GLU A 908 26.58 -4.61 31.18
C GLU A 908 25.92 -3.23 31.13
N VAL A 909 25.38 -2.78 32.26
CA VAL A 909 24.73 -1.48 32.43
C VAL A 909 25.74 -0.50 33.02
N HIS A 910 25.93 0.63 32.34
CA HIS A 910 26.81 1.73 32.67
C HIS A 910 25.99 2.94 33.09
N ASP A 911 26.45 3.60 34.15
CA ASP A 911 25.94 4.90 34.58
C ASP A 911 26.92 6.00 34.15
N PRO A 912 26.60 6.80 33.12
CA PRO A 912 27.46 7.89 32.67
C PRO A 912 27.59 9.02 33.71
N GLY A 913 26.68 9.10 34.67
CA GLY A 913 26.68 10.06 35.77
C GLY A 913 27.53 9.62 36.96
N PHE A 914 28.13 8.44 36.93
CA PHE A 914 28.92 7.90 38.05
C PHE A 914 30.09 8.83 38.42
N THR A 915 30.13 9.27 39.68
CA THR A 915 31.31 9.94 40.25
C THR A 915 31.86 9.16 41.45
N PRO A 916 33.19 8.93 41.52
CA PRO A 916 33.79 8.27 42.69
C PRO A 916 33.46 9.04 43.97
N ARG A 917 33.01 8.33 45.02
CA ARG A 917 32.67 8.86 46.36
C ARG A 917 31.36 9.63 46.49
N GLN A 918 30.47 9.59 45.50
CA GLN A 918 29.11 10.11 45.64
C GLN A 918 28.28 9.23 46.60
N VAL A 919 27.52 9.86 47.50
CA VAL A 919 26.51 9.17 48.31
C VAL A 919 25.47 8.61 47.34
N ARG A 920 25.15 7.32 47.47
CA ARG A 920 24.14 6.65 46.64
C ARG A 920 22.87 7.51 46.58
N SER A 921 22.39 7.80 45.37
CA SER A 921 21.10 8.45 45.20
C SER A 921 20.02 7.58 45.85
N ILE A 922 19.12 8.19 46.62
CA ILE A 922 17.90 7.55 47.14
C ILE A 922 16.89 7.28 46.01
N PHE A 923 17.07 7.90 44.85
CA PHE A 923 16.35 7.63 43.62
C PHE A 923 17.25 6.78 42.73
N ALA A 924 17.04 5.47 42.75
CA ALA A 924 17.76 4.54 41.89
C ALA A 924 17.29 4.70 40.43
N ALA A 925 18.20 4.53 39.48
CA ALA A 925 17.96 4.82 38.09
C ALA A 925 17.19 3.69 37.40
N ARG A 926 16.24 4.04 36.54
CA ARG A 926 15.37 3.06 35.85
C ARG A 926 15.96 2.64 34.51
N GLY A 927 16.07 1.32 34.30
CA GLY A 927 16.45 0.72 33.03
C GLY A 927 15.34 -0.20 32.50
N VAL A 928 15.02 -0.09 31.21
CA VAL A 928 14.00 -0.90 30.53
C VAL A 928 14.67 -1.73 29.45
N PHE A 929 14.60 -3.05 29.59
CA PHE A 929 15.03 -4.03 28.59
C PHE A 929 13.82 -4.48 27.79
N ARG A 930 14.00 -4.72 26.49
CA ARG A 930 12.93 -5.16 25.59
C ARG A 930 13.45 -6.20 24.60
N ALA A 931 12.55 -7.07 24.14
CA ALA A 931 12.78 -8.03 23.07
C ALA A 931 11.60 -8.02 22.08
N ASP A 932 11.71 -7.23 21.02
CA ASP A 932 10.63 -6.96 20.08
C ASP A 932 10.73 -7.91 18.86
N PRO A 933 9.73 -8.75 18.56
CA PRO A 933 9.73 -9.52 17.32
C PRO A 933 9.69 -8.60 16.08
N PRO A 934 10.08 -9.06 14.89
CA PRO A 934 10.04 -8.24 13.66
C PRO A 934 8.60 -7.89 13.23
N TYR A 935 7.61 -8.57 13.80
CA TYR A 935 6.20 -8.28 13.62
C TYR A 935 5.79 -7.16 14.56
N ALA A 936 5.27 -6.08 13.98
CA ALA A 936 5.43 -4.76 14.60
C ALA A 936 4.71 -4.50 15.92
N PHE A 937 3.76 -5.31 16.39
CA PHE A 937 3.17 -5.17 17.73
C PHE A 937 2.56 -6.53 18.11
N GLY A 938 2.69 -6.91 19.38
CA GLY A 938 2.37 -8.25 19.86
C GLY A 938 2.86 -8.41 21.29
N ASP A 939 4.16 -8.61 21.44
CA ASP A 939 4.71 -8.91 22.76
C ASP A 939 4.97 -7.66 23.63
N THR A 940 5.35 -6.53 23.02
CA THR A 940 5.65 -5.25 23.71
C THR A 940 4.44 -4.69 24.48
N ASP A 941 3.24 -4.98 23.99
CA ASP A 941 1.95 -4.58 24.58
C ASP A 941 1.41 -5.62 25.58
N LEU A 942 1.95 -6.84 25.59
CA LEU A 942 1.65 -7.88 26.59
C LEU A 942 2.51 -7.71 27.86
N GLY A 943 3.55 -6.87 27.81
CA GLY A 943 4.47 -6.59 28.91
C GLY A 943 5.44 -7.73 29.24
N ASN A 944 5.31 -8.89 28.58
CA ASN A 944 6.08 -10.09 28.90
C ASN A 944 7.43 -10.17 28.18
N ASN A 945 7.67 -9.34 27.17
CA ASN A 945 8.96 -9.21 26.47
C ASN A 945 9.76 -7.98 26.93
N MET A 946 9.27 -7.27 27.95
CA MET A 946 9.94 -6.15 28.56
C MET A 946 10.22 -6.46 30.01
N GLU A 947 11.35 -5.98 30.51
CA GLU A 947 11.70 -6.14 31.91
C GLU A 947 12.28 -4.82 32.43
N VAL A 948 11.69 -4.33 33.52
CA VAL A 948 12.11 -3.09 34.16
C VAL A 948 12.96 -3.44 35.36
N ILE A 949 14.19 -2.93 35.37
CA ILE A 949 15.08 -3.05 36.51
C ILE A 949 15.37 -1.68 37.10
N ILE A 950 15.67 -1.68 38.39
CA ILE A 950 16.11 -0.50 39.12
C ILE A 950 17.59 -0.70 39.45
N VAL A 951 18.45 0.18 38.95
CA VAL A 951 19.91 0.11 39.13
C VAL A 951 20.40 1.28 39.97
N ALA A 952 21.11 0.99 41.04
CA ALA A 952 21.77 1.96 41.89
C ALA A 952 23.28 1.75 41.90
N THR A 953 23.98 2.50 41.05
CA THR A 953 25.45 2.59 41.00
C THR A 953 25.95 3.60 42.04
N GLY A 954 26.85 3.18 42.92
CA GLY A 954 27.49 4.08 43.88
C GLY A 954 28.36 3.36 44.91
N GLY A 955 29.58 3.85 45.12
CA GLY A 955 30.56 3.23 46.01
C GLY A 955 31.81 4.07 46.30
N MET A 956 32.46 3.76 47.42
CA MET A 956 33.76 4.30 47.80
C MET A 956 34.88 3.54 47.05
N SER A 957 35.15 3.91 45.80
CA SER A 957 36.41 3.51 45.17
C SER A 957 37.54 4.31 45.80
N ASN A 958 38.35 3.64 46.63
CA ASN A 958 39.60 4.17 47.18
C ASN A 958 40.81 3.66 46.38
N GLY A 959 40.76 3.69 45.04
CA GLY A 959 41.97 3.54 44.20
C GLY A 959 42.92 2.38 44.54
N PHE A 960 42.41 1.25 45.04
CA PHE A 960 43.17 0.02 45.24
C PHE A 960 42.28 -1.16 44.81
N GLU A 961 42.26 -1.39 43.50
CA GLU A 961 42.43 -2.72 42.89
C GLU A 961 43.42 -2.57 41.73
#